data_AF-A0A3M1CR40-F1
#
_entry.id   AF-A0A3M1CR40-F1
#
_cell.length_a   1.000
_cell.length_b   1.000
_cell.length_c   1.000
_cell.angle_alpha   90.00
_cell.angle_beta   90.00
_cell.angle_gamma   90.00
#
_symmetry.space_group_name_H-M   'P 1'
#
loop_
_entity.id
_entity.type
_entity.pdbx_description
1 polymer ?
#
loop_
_entity_poly.entity_id
_entity_poly.type
_entity_poly.pdbx_seq_one_letter_code
_entity_poly.pdbx_strand_id
1 'polypeptide(L)'
;MSNRYNRVKFRLICLVTVLVLAGSGAARQSDYDLSRMEALSWVILQVKRDYVDPSRIKPARMLKNILETIEQRVPEIEIKLHDGRATVQVGASRESFDLGAPATVWEMNYALRGPMRFIADNLPSDVDPKDVEFAAIDGMLSTLDPHSNLLPPELFREMTLKTTGEFGGLGIRITIRDGALTIISPLPHTPAARLGLRAGDQIVRIGDQSTVNMPLDEAVNMLRGKPGSKVTIWVMRKGWSEPRKYVITRERIQVHSVESRLLEGGVGYIQIQDFGKHTGSDVKKHLADLKKKAGRLKGLVIDLRNNSGGLMKAAIKTADLFLDRGVIVATVSYSEDSTEENKIQKAREERRAREDGTDTDLPLVVLVNSGSASASEILAGALKNLDRALVVGQQTFGKGTVQILNDRVPESVSGACLKLTVAEYLIPGDISIQEIGVTPDIKLVPMVLDGDDLQAFLERDHFREKDIPAHLSKKHPGRFKPAVVLKYVEEPEPEPKEGEEPPLEEPAFKEDFPIALARRILVKVRTPRGSAMLDEARHLLEEVSRQQQQTMFQKLSARGVDWTASAAKEWDAKAKVTFRLLDEKGNSIERLSADGKAVLELTVSNGSQRPIHRLWAESKSKFSLLDKREFVFGKVEAGRSRSWKVKIDVPRGTLTRRDEVRFVFHCDCSKPPNPLETTIETEGLKRPRFLVGWWLEDSGNGDGLIEPGESITMNLAVTNGGDGKAFKVKGLLKNDAGRDLF
;
A
#
# COMPACT_ATOMS: atom_id res chain seq x y z
N MET A 1 -1.64 10.43 23.53
CA MET A 1 -0.33 11.07 23.83
C MET A 1 0.73 10.45 22.94
N SER A 2 1.54 11.34 22.37
CA SER A 2 2.58 11.21 21.34
C SER A 2 3.24 9.86 21.06
N ASN A 3 3.25 9.46 19.79
CA ASN A 3 4.38 8.73 19.18
C ASN A 3 5.25 9.77 18.45
N ARG A 4 6.16 10.41 19.21
CA ARG A 4 7.26 11.20 18.64
C ARG A 4 8.50 10.29 18.52
N TYR A 5 9.31 10.60 17.51
CA TYR A 5 10.72 10.25 17.29
C TYR A 5 11.06 9.03 16.44
N ASN A 6 11.49 9.33 15.22
CA ASN A 6 12.83 8.96 14.74
C ASN A 6 13.43 10.13 13.93
N ARG A 7 14.23 10.99 14.58
CA ARG A 7 15.19 11.88 13.92
C ARG A 7 16.43 12.01 14.81
N VAL A 8 17.58 11.64 14.27
CA VAL A 8 18.88 12.00 14.82
C VAL A 8 19.33 13.22 13.99
N LYS A 9 19.40 14.40 14.63
CA LYS A 9 20.04 15.60 14.07
C LYS A 9 21.56 15.40 14.14
N PHE A 10 22.28 15.65 13.06
CA PHE A 10 23.65 16.15 13.11
C PHE A 10 23.73 17.37 12.20
N ARG A 11 24.18 18.49 12.78
CA ARG A 11 24.49 19.76 12.13
C ARG A 11 25.95 20.02 12.48
N LEU A 12 26.82 20.23 11.48
CA LEU A 12 28.10 20.90 11.70
C LEU A 12 28.31 21.86 10.53
N ILE A 13 28.43 23.14 10.88
CA ILE A 13 28.68 24.27 9.98
C ILE A 13 30.18 24.59 10.12
N CYS A 14 30.91 24.68 9.01
CA CYS A 14 32.07 25.56 8.92
C CYS A 14 32.20 26.09 7.49
N LEU A 15 32.41 27.40 7.40
CA LEU A 15 32.31 28.25 6.23
C LEU A 15 33.73 28.67 5.81
N VAL A 16 34.11 28.47 4.55
CA VAL A 16 35.06 29.37 3.86
C VAL A 16 34.51 29.58 2.45
N THR A 17 34.00 30.78 2.22
CA THR A 17 33.47 31.24 0.94
C THR A 17 34.62 31.73 0.10
N VAL A 18 34.87 31.11 -1.06
CA VAL A 18 35.58 31.80 -2.14
C VAL A 18 34.84 31.65 -3.45
N LEU A 19 34.53 32.81 -4.00
CA LEU A 19 33.73 33.05 -5.17
C LEU A 19 34.67 33.06 -6.37
N VAL A 20 34.63 32.03 -7.22
CA VAL A 20 35.23 32.09 -8.55
C VAL A 20 34.13 31.89 -9.59
N LEU A 21 33.74 33.01 -10.18
CA LEU A 21 32.86 33.08 -11.34
C LEU A 21 33.65 32.68 -12.59
N ALA A 22 33.35 31.53 -13.18
CA ALA A 22 33.47 31.35 -14.62
C ALA A 22 32.34 30.45 -15.14
N GLY A 23 31.46 31.05 -15.92
CA GLY A 23 30.22 30.44 -16.38
C GLY A 23 30.38 29.52 -17.58
N SER A 24 29.49 28.54 -17.66
CA SER A 24 28.64 28.35 -18.84
C SER A 24 27.51 27.36 -18.51
N GLY A 25 26.30 27.90 -18.47
CA GLY A 25 25.07 27.18 -18.14
C GLY A 25 24.23 28.04 -17.22
N ALA A 26 23.46 28.97 -17.79
CA ALA A 26 22.51 29.78 -17.04
C ALA A 26 21.62 28.84 -16.20
N ALA A 27 21.88 28.78 -14.89
CA ALA A 27 20.91 28.29 -13.93
C ALA A 27 19.71 29.22 -14.09
N ARG A 28 18.60 28.69 -14.60
CA ARG A 28 17.35 29.44 -14.63
C ARG A 28 17.05 29.82 -13.19
N GLN A 29 17.28 31.08 -12.86
CA GLN A 29 16.64 31.71 -11.72
C GLN A 29 15.15 31.46 -11.94
N SER A 30 14.58 30.62 -11.07
CA SER A 30 13.17 30.30 -11.12
C SER A 30 12.41 31.61 -11.01
N ASP A 31 11.61 32.01 -12.00
CA ASP A 31 10.69 33.17 -11.92
C ASP A 31 9.60 32.98 -10.83
N TYR A 32 9.79 32.01 -9.95
CA TYR A 32 8.86 31.58 -8.92
C TYR A 32 9.05 32.41 -7.65
N ASP A 33 8.08 33.25 -7.38
CA ASP A 33 8.04 34.11 -6.19
C ASP A 33 7.29 33.41 -5.04
N LEU A 34 8.04 32.71 -4.18
CA LEU A 34 7.51 32.01 -3.01
C LEU A 34 6.76 32.94 -2.03
N SER A 35 7.11 34.23 -2.00
CA SER A 35 6.47 35.20 -1.10
C SER A 35 4.99 35.43 -1.43
N ARG A 36 4.57 35.16 -2.68
CA ARG A 36 3.18 35.25 -3.12
C ARG A 36 2.34 34.05 -2.72
N MET A 37 2.96 32.90 -2.51
CA MET A 37 2.27 31.64 -2.17
C MET A 37 1.07 31.36 -3.11
N GLU A 38 1.27 31.51 -4.41
CA GLU A 38 0.17 31.46 -5.39
C GLU A 38 -0.52 30.08 -5.41
N ALA A 39 0.27 29.00 -5.38
CA ALA A 39 -0.26 27.64 -5.37
C ALA A 39 -0.97 27.34 -4.05
N LEU A 40 -0.37 27.68 -2.91
CA LEU A 40 -0.96 27.46 -1.59
C LEU A 40 -2.27 28.23 -1.42
N SER A 41 -2.28 29.51 -1.82
CA SER A 41 -3.49 30.36 -1.77
C SER A 41 -4.60 29.79 -2.65
N TRP A 42 -4.26 29.28 -3.83
CA TRP A 42 -5.21 28.61 -4.71
C TRP A 42 -5.74 27.29 -4.12
N VAL A 43 -4.88 26.46 -3.52
CA VAL A 43 -5.31 25.20 -2.87
C VAL A 43 -6.21 25.50 -1.67
N ILE A 44 -5.91 26.52 -0.86
CA ILE A 44 -6.77 26.97 0.25
C ILE A 44 -8.20 27.25 -0.25
N LEU A 45 -8.32 27.94 -1.39
CA LEU A 45 -9.62 28.21 -2.01
C LEU A 45 -10.33 26.92 -2.45
N GLN A 46 -9.61 25.98 -3.09
CA GLN A 46 -10.20 24.70 -3.50
C GLN A 46 -10.66 23.88 -2.30
N VAL A 47 -9.84 23.78 -1.25
CA VAL A 47 -10.16 23.06 -0.01
C VAL A 47 -11.41 23.64 0.63
N LYS A 48 -11.48 24.96 0.79
CA LYS A 48 -12.65 25.61 1.40
C LYS A 48 -13.93 25.35 0.61
N ARG A 49 -13.87 25.37 -0.73
CA ARG A 49 -15.04 25.25 -1.61
C ARG A 49 -15.54 23.81 -1.76
N ASP A 50 -14.61 22.87 -1.89
CA ASP A 50 -14.89 21.55 -2.44
C ASP A 50 -14.56 20.39 -1.50
N TYR A 51 -13.78 20.60 -0.44
CA TYR A 51 -13.38 19.48 0.42
C TYR A 51 -14.59 18.82 1.08
N VAL A 52 -14.60 17.48 1.05
CA VAL A 52 -15.77 16.68 1.42
C VAL A 52 -16.25 16.94 2.84
N ASP A 53 -15.35 17.18 3.79
CA ASP A 53 -15.69 17.27 5.22
C ASP A 53 -15.20 18.59 5.83
N PRO A 54 -16.00 19.68 5.71
CA PRO A 54 -15.60 21.00 6.19
C PRO A 54 -15.23 21.04 7.68
N SER A 55 -15.77 20.14 8.52
CA SER A 55 -15.48 20.12 9.95
C SER A 55 -14.00 19.79 10.26
N ARG A 56 -13.30 19.13 9.33
CA ARG A 56 -11.87 18.80 9.44
C ARG A 56 -10.94 19.95 9.06
N ILE A 57 -11.47 21.03 8.47
CA ILE A 57 -10.71 22.23 8.18
C ILE A 57 -10.44 22.95 9.51
N LYS A 58 -9.27 22.72 10.10
CA LYS A 58 -8.83 23.29 11.37
C LYS A 58 -7.60 24.19 11.14
N PRO A 59 -7.77 25.50 10.89
CA PRO A 59 -6.69 26.36 10.39
C PRO A 59 -5.48 26.44 11.31
N ALA A 60 -5.65 26.54 12.63
CA ALA A 60 -4.53 26.51 13.58
C ALA A 60 -3.71 25.20 13.53
N ARG A 61 -4.38 24.05 13.33
CA ARG A 61 -3.72 22.75 13.19
C ARG A 61 -3.02 22.64 11.83
N MET A 62 -3.66 23.11 10.76
CA MET A 62 -3.06 23.19 9.43
C MET A 62 -1.80 24.04 9.43
N LEU A 63 -1.85 25.25 9.99
CA LEU A 63 -0.71 26.16 10.11
C LEU A 63 0.50 25.48 10.76
N LYS A 64 0.26 24.82 11.90
CA LYS A 64 1.30 24.07 12.60
C LYS A 64 1.89 22.97 11.71
N ASN A 65 1.04 22.16 11.07
CA ASN A 65 1.50 21.03 10.26
C ASN A 65 2.20 21.48 8.97
N ILE A 66 1.81 22.62 8.39
CA ILE A 66 2.51 23.30 7.28
C ILE A 66 3.96 23.56 7.67
N LEU A 67 4.17 24.28 8.78
CA LEU A 67 5.50 24.67 9.24
C LEU A 67 6.34 23.46 9.66
N GLU A 68 5.75 22.48 10.36
CA GLU A 68 6.44 21.23 10.69
C GLU A 68 6.83 20.45 9.43
N THR A 69 6.00 20.45 8.37
CA THR A 69 6.31 19.74 7.12
C THR A 69 7.41 20.43 6.32
N ILE A 70 7.44 21.77 6.30
CA ILE A 70 8.53 22.56 5.70
C ILE A 70 9.86 22.22 6.38
N GLU A 71 9.95 22.32 7.72
CA GLU A 71 11.16 21.92 8.48
C GLU A 71 11.54 20.46 8.22
N GLN A 72 10.53 19.61 7.97
CA GLN A 72 10.77 18.21 7.71
C GLN A 72 11.34 17.91 6.32
N ARG A 73 10.94 18.67 5.30
CA ARG A 73 11.27 18.41 3.90
C ARG A 73 12.40 19.28 3.34
N VAL A 74 12.64 20.45 3.94
CA VAL A 74 13.64 21.41 3.48
C VAL A 74 14.69 21.59 4.60
N PRO A 75 15.80 20.81 4.56
CA PRO A 75 16.79 20.76 5.65
C PRO A 75 17.42 22.11 6.01
N GLU A 76 17.47 23.04 5.06
CA GLU A 76 18.06 24.37 5.17
C GLU A 76 17.22 25.29 6.07
N ILE A 77 15.96 24.91 6.31
CA ILE A 77 14.98 25.66 7.11
C ILE A 77 14.77 24.97 8.46
N GLU A 78 15.12 25.65 9.56
CA GLU A 78 14.79 25.22 10.92
C GLU A 78 13.62 26.04 11.47
N ILE A 79 12.56 25.38 11.93
CA ILE A 79 11.37 26.04 12.49
C ILE A 79 11.12 25.56 13.91
N LYS A 80 11.06 26.49 14.86
CA LYS A 80 10.70 26.19 16.26
C LYS A 80 9.38 26.83 16.62
N LEU A 81 8.42 26.00 17.01
CA LEU A 81 7.09 26.43 17.44
C LEU A 81 7.00 26.46 18.97
N HIS A 82 6.67 27.61 19.54
CA HIS A 82 6.46 27.78 20.99
C HIS A 82 5.42 28.88 21.27
N ASP A 83 4.39 28.57 22.06
CA ASP A 83 3.35 29.51 22.50
C ASP A 83 2.78 30.42 21.39
N GLY A 84 2.33 29.83 20.28
CA GLY A 84 1.76 30.59 19.16
C GLY A 84 2.77 31.41 18.35
N ARG A 85 4.07 31.30 18.64
CA ARG A 85 5.15 31.90 17.85
C ARG A 85 5.93 30.86 17.06
N ALA A 86 6.37 31.24 15.86
CA ALA A 86 7.32 30.49 15.06
C ALA A 86 8.64 31.25 14.95
N THR A 87 9.72 30.67 15.45
CA THR A 87 11.07 31.12 15.13
C THR A 87 11.55 30.35 13.91
N VAL A 88 11.73 31.06 12.79
CA VAL A 88 12.22 30.50 11.53
C VAL A 88 13.68 30.89 11.36
N GLN A 89 14.51 29.92 11.00
CA GLN A 89 15.91 30.14 10.70
C GLN A 89 16.25 29.52 9.35
N VAL A 90 16.88 30.32 8.48
CA VAL A 90 17.41 29.89 7.18
C VAL A 90 18.87 30.35 7.11
N GLY A 91 19.80 29.41 7.08
CA GLY A 91 21.22 29.71 7.23
C GLY A 91 21.54 30.48 8.54
N ALA A 92 22.16 31.65 8.40
CA ALA A 92 22.49 32.55 9.51
C ALA A 92 21.34 33.49 9.89
N SER A 93 20.37 33.69 9.00
CA SER A 93 19.22 34.56 9.23
C SER A 93 18.21 33.87 10.14
N ARG A 94 17.72 34.59 11.15
CA ARG A 94 16.67 34.11 12.06
C ARG A 94 15.69 35.22 12.37
N GLU A 95 14.40 34.90 12.29
CA GLU A 95 13.32 35.82 12.67
C GLU A 95 12.22 35.06 13.42
N SER A 96 11.45 35.77 14.25
CA SER A 96 10.31 35.20 14.98
C SER A 96 9.02 35.88 14.60
N PHE A 97 8.01 35.08 14.28
CA PHE A 97 6.70 35.51 13.83
C PHE A 97 5.65 35.12 14.85
N ASP A 98 4.72 36.04 15.14
CA ASP A 98 3.49 35.70 15.85
C ASP A 98 2.50 35.07 14.88
N LEU A 99 2.13 33.83 15.14
CA LEU A 99 1.18 33.09 14.31
C LEU A 99 -0.27 33.27 14.77
N GLY A 100 -0.48 33.80 15.98
CA GLY A 100 -1.78 33.83 16.63
C GLY A 100 -2.43 32.44 16.72
N ALA A 101 -3.77 32.42 16.69
CA ALA A 101 -4.58 31.20 16.64
C ALA A 101 -5.64 31.35 15.53
N PRO A 102 -5.28 31.13 14.25
CA PRO A 102 -6.18 31.42 13.14
C PRO A 102 -7.45 30.56 13.23
N ALA A 103 -8.59 31.23 13.22
CA ALA A 103 -9.91 30.61 13.22
C ALA A 103 -10.38 30.29 11.79
N THR A 104 -9.86 31.02 10.79
CA THR A 104 -10.21 30.84 9.38
C THR A 104 -8.99 30.48 8.52
N VAL A 105 -9.23 29.82 7.38
CA VAL A 105 -8.16 29.52 6.40
C VAL A 105 -7.51 30.79 5.83
N TRP A 106 -8.23 31.92 5.85
CA TRP A 106 -7.73 33.22 5.41
C TRP A 106 -6.78 33.83 6.44
N GLU A 107 -7.12 33.78 7.73
CA GLU A 107 -6.22 34.16 8.83
C GLU A 107 -4.95 33.29 8.84
N MET A 108 -5.09 31.98 8.59
CA MET A 108 -3.94 31.08 8.42
C MET A 108 -3.05 31.52 7.26
N ASN A 109 -3.64 31.80 6.08
CA ASN A 109 -2.86 32.27 4.92
C ASN A 109 -2.14 33.59 5.22
N TYR A 110 -2.80 34.50 5.97
CA TYR A 110 -2.20 35.75 6.41
C TYR A 110 -1.02 35.52 7.37
N ALA A 111 -1.19 34.64 8.37
CA ALA A 111 -0.14 34.30 9.33
C ALA A 111 1.09 33.67 8.67
N LEU A 112 0.94 33.01 7.52
CA LEU A 112 2.06 32.44 6.75
C LEU A 112 2.86 33.47 5.96
N ARG A 113 2.31 34.66 5.64
CA ARG A 113 2.97 35.65 4.78
C ARG A 113 4.35 36.07 5.31
N GLY A 114 4.44 36.36 6.61
CA GLY A 114 5.70 36.74 7.25
C GLY A 114 6.76 35.63 7.16
N PRO A 115 6.49 34.44 7.74
CA PRO A 115 7.38 33.28 7.64
C PRO A 115 7.80 32.93 6.22
N MET A 116 6.87 32.89 5.26
CA MET A 116 7.14 32.47 3.89
C MET A 116 7.92 33.51 3.10
N ARG A 117 7.65 34.81 3.33
CA ARG A 117 8.47 35.88 2.76
C ARG A 117 9.89 35.84 3.32
N PHE A 118 10.05 35.67 4.63
CA PHE A 118 11.37 35.54 5.24
C PHE A 118 12.14 34.34 4.70
N ILE A 119 11.46 33.19 4.51
CA ILE A 119 12.06 32.02 3.87
C ILE A 119 12.48 32.36 2.43
N ALA A 120 11.60 32.98 1.65
CA ALA A 120 11.89 33.35 0.27
C ALA A 120 13.09 34.30 0.14
N ASP A 121 13.16 35.32 1.01
CA ASP A 121 14.21 36.34 1.00
C ASP A 121 15.59 35.79 1.43
N ASN A 122 15.62 34.66 2.15
CA ASN A 122 16.84 34.07 2.72
C ASN A 122 17.15 32.67 2.18
N LEU A 123 16.39 32.19 1.19
CA LEU A 123 16.56 30.85 0.65
C LEU A 123 17.91 30.74 -0.09
N PRO A 124 18.70 29.69 0.17
CA PRO A 124 19.89 29.41 -0.64
C PRO A 124 19.53 29.27 -2.13
N SER A 125 20.42 29.68 -3.04
CA SER A 125 20.17 29.78 -4.49
C SER A 125 19.85 28.45 -5.20
N ASP A 126 20.03 27.39 -4.45
CA ASP A 126 20.18 26.01 -4.87
C ASP A 126 19.03 25.13 -4.36
N VAL A 127 18.30 25.64 -3.36
CA VAL A 127 16.98 25.14 -2.97
C VAL A 127 15.93 25.74 -3.92
N ASP A 128 15.13 24.90 -4.57
CA ASP A 128 14.00 25.39 -5.38
C ASP A 128 12.90 25.90 -4.45
N PRO A 129 12.50 27.19 -4.52
CA PRO A 129 11.42 27.71 -3.68
C PRO A 129 10.09 26.97 -3.88
N LYS A 130 9.89 26.28 -5.03
CA LYS A 130 8.73 25.40 -5.25
C LYS A 130 8.65 24.29 -4.22
N ASP A 131 9.78 23.67 -3.88
CA ASP A 131 9.81 22.54 -2.95
C ASP A 131 9.30 22.95 -1.56
N VAL A 132 9.58 24.20 -1.15
CA VAL A 132 9.05 24.79 0.09
C VAL A 132 7.53 24.89 0.04
N GLU A 133 6.96 25.42 -1.05
CA GLU A 133 5.51 25.58 -1.19
C GLU A 133 4.78 24.24 -1.36
N PHE A 134 5.35 23.27 -2.08
CA PHE A 134 4.82 21.90 -2.14
C PHE A 134 4.83 21.24 -0.76
N ALA A 135 5.91 21.42 0.02
CA ALA A 135 5.96 20.94 1.41
C ALA A 135 4.89 21.62 2.28
N ALA A 136 4.66 22.92 2.10
CA ALA A 136 3.60 23.63 2.79
C ALA A 136 2.22 23.05 2.44
N ILE A 137 1.92 22.88 1.16
CA ILE A 137 0.64 22.36 0.68
C ILE A 137 0.40 20.93 1.17
N ASP A 138 1.39 20.04 1.10
CA ASP A 138 1.29 18.68 1.64
C ASP A 138 1.08 18.67 3.15
N GLY A 139 1.76 19.57 3.88
CA GLY A 139 1.53 19.78 5.31
C GLY A 139 0.09 20.22 5.61
N MET A 140 -0.50 21.09 4.79
CA MET A 140 -1.90 21.48 4.94
C MET A 140 -2.85 20.30 4.67
N LEU A 141 -2.71 19.66 3.49
CA LEU A 141 -3.65 18.65 3.01
C LEU A 141 -3.60 17.36 3.82
N SER A 142 -2.44 16.96 4.35
CA SER A 142 -2.31 15.78 5.22
C SER A 142 -3.07 15.88 6.55
N THR A 143 -3.49 17.08 6.95
CA THR A 143 -4.39 17.24 8.12
C THR A 143 -5.84 16.88 7.83
N LEU A 144 -6.23 16.85 6.55
CA LEU A 144 -7.59 16.61 6.10
C LEU A 144 -7.88 15.11 6.03
N ASP A 145 -7.16 14.41 5.16
CA ASP A 145 -7.28 12.99 4.87
C ASP A 145 -6.00 12.46 4.19
N PRO A 146 -5.82 11.13 4.04
CA PRO A 146 -4.62 10.56 3.40
C PRO A 146 -4.70 10.51 1.87
N HIS A 147 -5.78 10.99 1.26
CA HIS A 147 -6.05 10.86 -0.18
C HIS A 147 -5.94 12.19 -0.94
N SER A 148 -5.84 13.31 -0.24
CA SER A 148 -5.73 14.67 -0.76
C SER A 148 -4.27 15.14 -0.76
N ASN A 149 -3.76 15.52 -1.94
CA ASN A 149 -2.40 16.03 -2.11
C ASN A 149 -2.26 16.86 -3.39
N LEU A 150 -1.20 17.67 -3.48
CA LEU A 150 -0.80 18.31 -4.73
C LEU A 150 0.27 17.44 -5.38
N LEU A 151 -0.08 16.78 -6.47
CA LEU A 151 0.83 15.92 -7.21
C LEU A 151 1.78 16.79 -8.03
N PRO A 152 3.11 16.69 -7.83
CA PRO A 152 4.09 17.27 -8.75
C PRO A 152 3.91 16.70 -10.17
N PRO A 153 4.40 17.40 -11.20
CA PRO A 153 4.22 17.00 -12.60
C PRO A 153 4.61 15.56 -12.91
N GLU A 154 5.67 15.06 -12.28
CA GLU A 154 6.18 13.69 -12.44
C GLU A 154 5.18 12.66 -11.90
N LEU A 155 4.73 12.85 -10.66
CA LEU A 155 3.75 11.95 -10.03
C LEU A 155 2.38 12.02 -10.71
N PHE A 156 1.97 13.20 -11.16
CA PHE A 156 0.73 13.33 -11.93
C PHE A 156 0.81 12.63 -13.28
N ARG A 157 1.95 12.72 -13.96
CA ARG A 157 2.21 11.98 -15.21
C ARG A 157 2.10 10.48 -14.97
N GLU A 158 2.77 9.94 -13.94
CA GLU A 158 2.69 8.51 -13.60
C GLU A 158 1.26 8.05 -13.29
N MET A 159 0.52 8.81 -12.49
CA MET A 159 -0.89 8.51 -12.19
C MET A 159 -1.76 8.52 -13.46
N THR A 160 -1.51 9.46 -14.36
CA THR A 160 -2.21 9.55 -15.66
C THR A 160 -1.90 8.34 -16.54
N LEU A 161 -0.65 7.88 -16.58
CA LEU A 161 -0.28 6.66 -17.31
C LEU A 161 -1.00 5.43 -16.75
N LYS A 162 -1.06 5.28 -15.42
CA LYS A 162 -1.77 4.18 -14.77
C LYS A 162 -3.27 4.18 -15.12
N THR A 163 -3.92 5.34 -15.06
CA THR A 163 -5.38 5.45 -15.27
C THR A 163 -5.79 5.41 -16.75
N THR A 164 -4.97 5.91 -17.65
CA THR A 164 -5.21 5.78 -19.09
C THR A 164 -4.90 4.39 -19.61
N GLY A 165 -3.97 3.67 -18.95
CA GLY A 165 -3.45 2.39 -19.42
C GLY A 165 -2.61 2.53 -20.69
N GLU A 166 -2.18 3.74 -21.03
CA GLU A 166 -1.51 4.07 -22.27
C GLU A 166 -0.25 4.89 -22.01
N PHE A 167 0.87 4.51 -22.62
CA PHE A 167 2.09 5.30 -22.58
C PHE A 167 2.85 5.24 -23.91
N GLY A 168 3.63 6.28 -24.21
CA GLY A 168 4.54 6.27 -25.35
C GLY A 168 5.81 5.51 -25.01
N GLY A 169 6.12 4.44 -25.73
CA GLY A 169 7.29 3.61 -25.43
C GLY A 169 7.49 2.43 -26.37
N LEU A 170 8.27 1.45 -25.90
CA LEU A 170 8.72 0.31 -26.71
C LEU A 170 7.86 -0.95 -26.54
N GLY A 171 7.14 -1.04 -25.41
CA GLY A 171 6.37 -2.22 -25.03
C GLY A 171 7.24 -3.33 -24.44
N ILE A 172 8.08 -3.01 -23.46
CA ILE A 172 8.90 -3.99 -22.73
C ILE A 172 8.70 -3.84 -21.24
N ARG A 173 8.76 -4.97 -20.53
CA ARG A 173 8.95 -5.02 -19.08
C ARG A 173 10.42 -5.25 -18.80
N ILE A 174 10.99 -4.45 -17.90
CA ILE A 174 12.40 -4.45 -17.56
C ILE A 174 12.60 -4.46 -16.04
N THR A 175 13.72 -5.00 -15.61
CA THR A 175 14.19 -4.99 -14.21
C THR A 175 15.70 -4.86 -14.18
N ILE A 176 16.27 -4.54 -13.02
CA ILE A 176 17.69 -4.78 -12.77
C ILE A 176 17.82 -6.22 -12.28
N ARG A 177 18.66 -7.01 -12.96
CA ARG A 177 18.97 -8.41 -12.63
C ARG A 177 20.48 -8.60 -12.75
N ASP A 178 21.10 -9.11 -11.70
CA ASP A 178 22.57 -9.22 -11.60
C ASP A 178 23.30 -7.89 -11.91
N GLY A 179 22.72 -6.75 -11.50
CA GLY A 179 23.27 -5.42 -11.76
C GLY A 179 23.13 -4.91 -13.20
N ALA A 180 22.47 -5.66 -14.08
CA ALA A 180 22.24 -5.29 -15.49
C ALA A 180 20.76 -5.02 -15.77
N LEU A 181 20.49 -4.00 -16.60
CA LEU A 181 19.15 -3.70 -17.09
C LEU A 181 18.67 -4.81 -18.03
N THR A 182 17.72 -5.61 -17.57
CA THR A 182 17.30 -6.86 -18.22
C THR A 182 15.82 -6.82 -18.59
N ILE A 183 15.50 -7.28 -19.80
CA ILE A 183 14.14 -7.45 -20.29
C ILE A 183 13.53 -8.68 -19.62
N ILE A 184 12.47 -8.46 -18.84
CA ILE A 184 11.60 -9.52 -18.32
C ILE A 184 10.84 -10.13 -19.49
N SER A 185 10.08 -9.32 -20.21
CA SER A 185 9.32 -9.76 -21.37
C SER A 185 8.98 -8.59 -22.30
N PRO A 186 9.04 -8.77 -23.63
CA PRO A 186 8.37 -7.89 -24.57
C PRO A 186 6.86 -8.11 -24.51
N LEU A 187 6.09 -7.02 -24.57
CA LEU A 187 4.64 -7.08 -24.65
C LEU A 187 4.21 -7.52 -26.07
N PRO A 188 3.20 -8.41 -26.21
CA PRO A 188 2.70 -8.83 -27.51
C PRO A 188 2.29 -7.65 -28.40
N HIS A 189 2.48 -7.78 -29.71
CA HIS A 189 2.10 -6.78 -30.72
C HIS A 189 2.73 -5.38 -30.56
N THR A 190 3.81 -5.24 -29.78
CA THR A 190 4.53 -3.96 -29.59
C THR A 190 5.78 -3.83 -30.47
N PRO A 191 6.36 -2.62 -30.63
CA PRO A 191 7.61 -2.43 -31.39
C PRO A 191 8.73 -3.37 -30.98
N ALA A 192 8.94 -3.54 -29.66
CA ALA A 192 9.96 -4.42 -29.13
C ALA A 192 9.78 -5.89 -29.51
N ALA A 193 8.54 -6.40 -29.41
CA ALA A 193 8.22 -7.77 -29.82
C ALA A 193 8.43 -7.98 -31.33
N ARG A 194 8.02 -7.01 -32.17
CA ARG A 194 8.23 -7.08 -33.63
C ARG A 194 9.69 -7.08 -34.03
N LEU A 195 10.56 -6.46 -33.24
CA LEU A 195 12.01 -6.45 -33.44
C LEU A 195 12.72 -7.69 -32.87
N GLY A 196 11.98 -8.63 -32.29
CA GLY A 196 12.51 -9.90 -31.82
C GLY A 196 13.35 -9.80 -30.55
N LEU A 197 13.13 -8.76 -29.74
CA LEU A 197 13.61 -8.72 -28.35
C LEU A 197 12.98 -9.89 -27.57
N ARG A 198 13.67 -10.40 -26.56
CA ARG A 198 13.28 -11.60 -25.81
C ARG A 198 13.50 -11.41 -24.31
N ALA A 199 12.84 -12.24 -23.51
CA ALA A 199 13.14 -12.37 -22.10
C ALA A 199 14.63 -12.71 -21.89
N GLY A 200 15.26 -12.07 -20.90
CA GLY A 200 16.68 -12.23 -20.58
C GLY A 200 17.64 -11.38 -21.42
N ASP A 201 17.14 -10.61 -22.39
CA ASP A 201 17.96 -9.63 -23.12
C ASP A 201 18.44 -8.52 -22.17
N GLN A 202 19.73 -8.20 -22.20
CA GLN A 202 20.31 -7.10 -21.42
C GLN A 202 20.43 -5.86 -22.28
N ILE A 203 19.77 -4.77 -21.89
CA ILE A 203 19.95 -3.46 -22.52
C ILE A 203 21.22 -2.85 -21.93
N VAL A 204 22.30 -2.78 -22.70
CA VAL A 204 23.60 -2.28 -22.24
C VAL A 204 23.81 -0.79 -22.51
N ARG A 205 23.04 -0.19 -23.45
CA ARG A 205 23.04 1.25 -23.73
C ARG A 205 21.67 1.74 -24.19
N ILE A 206 21.33 2.98 -23.84
CA ILE A 206 20.15 3.70 -24.34
C ILE A 206 20.62 5.04 -24.93
N GLY A 207 20.38 5.24 -26.22
CA GLY A 207 21.03 6.29 -27.00
C GLY A 207 22.54 6.06 -26.97
N ASP A 208 23.26 7.06 -26.47
CA ASP A 208 24.71 7.01 -26.31
C ASP A 208 25.16 6.63 -24.90
N GLN A 209 24.24 6.62 -23.92
CA GLN A 209 24.53 6.37 -22.52
C GLN A 209 24.58 4.87 -22.19
N SER A 210 25.53 4.50 -21.32
CA SER A 210 25.63 3.16 -20.74
C SER A 210 24.51 2.95 -19.71
N THR A 211 23.97 1.74 -19.62
CA THR A 211 23.00 1.37 -18.58
C THR A 211 23.65 0.78 -17.33
N VAL A 212 24.97 0.66 -17.30
CA VAL A 212 25.71 0.23 -16.10
C VAL A 212 25.48 1.24 -14.98
N ASN A 213 25.02 0.75 -13.82
CA ASN A 213 24.62 1.55 -12.66
C ASN A 213 23.45 2.54 -12.90
N MET A 214 22.80 2.50 -14.06
CA MET A 214 21.64 3.34 -14.33
C MET A 214 20.46 2.89 -13.47
N PRO A 215 19.86 3.80 -12.66
CA PRO A 215 18.62 3.53 -11.95
C PRO A 215 17.49 3.09 -12.91
N LEU A 216 16.65 2.16 -12.45
CA LEU A 216 15.58 1.58 -13.26
C LEU A 216 14.61 2.64 -13.78
N ASP A 217 14.26 3.61 -12.94
CA ASP A 217 13.39 4.75 -13.25
C ASP A 217 14.00 5.68 -14.29
N GLU A 218 15.30 5.95 -14.22
CA GLU A 218 16.02 6.70 -15.25
C GLU A 218 15.95 5.97 -16.60
N ALA A 219 16.24 4.66 -16.62
CA ALA A 219 16.13 3.85 -17.82
C ALA A 219 14.71 3.87 -18.41
N VAL A 220 13.68 3.74 -17.56
CA VAL A 220 12.28 3.84 -17.97
C VAL A 220 11.97 5.20 -18.60
N ASN A 221 12.44 6.29 -18.01
CA ASN A 221 12.23 7.64 -18.53
C ASN A 221 12.88 7.85 -19.90
N MET A 222 14.09 7.31 -20.10
CA MET A 222 14.78 7.36 -21.38
C MET A 222 14.12 6.50 -22.47
N LEU A 223 13.61 5.31 -22.11
CA LEU A 223 12.95 4.41 -23.06
C LEU A 223 11.56 4.92 -23.45
N ARG A 224 10.90 5.65 -22.55
CA ARG A 224 9.63 6.35 -22.82
C ARG A 224 9.85 7.63 -23.60
N GLY A 225 8.78 8.15 -24.18
CA GLY A 225 8.81 9.39 -24.96
C GLY A 225 7.59 9.52 -25.87
N LYS A 226 7.52 10.64 -26.58
CA LYS A 226 6.40 10.94 -27.48
C LYS A 226 6.23 9.84 -28.55
N PRO A 227 5.02 9.28 -28.75
CA PRO A 227 4.78 8.36 -29.86
C PRO A 227 5.25 8.94 -31.20
N GLY A 228 5.88 8.12 -32.04
CA GLY A 228 6.52 8.50 -33.30
C GLY A 228 7.99 8.94 -33.18
N SER A 229 8.48 9.26 -31.98
CA SER A 229 9.92 9.50 -31.75
C SER A 229 10.71 8.20 -31.77
N LYS A 230 12.00 8.28 -32.08
CA LYS A 230 12.91 7.12 -32.10
C LYS A 230 13.76 7.06 -30.83
N VAL A 231 14.12 5.85 -30.43
CA VAL A 231 15.15 5.60 -29.43
C VAL A 231 16.05 4.48 -29.93
N THR A 232 17.34 4.64 -29.69
CA THR A 232 18.33 3.62 -29.98
C THR A 232 18.60 2.86 -28.69
N ILE A 233 18.60 1.53 -28.72
CA ILE A 233 19.07 0.70 -27.62
C ILE A 233 20.11 -0.29 -28.14
N TRP A 234 21.07 -0.64 -27.29
CA TRP A 234 22.02 -1.72 -27.56
C TRP A 234 21.71 -2.89 -26.64
N VAL A 235 21.54 -4.07 -27.23
CA VAL A 235 21.08 -5.26 -26.51
C VAL A 235 22.12 -6.36 -26.60
N MET A 236 22.52 -6.89 -25.45
CA MET A 236 23.33 -8.09 -25.31
C MET A 236 22.40 -9.27 -24.99
N ARG A 237 22.57 -10.39 -25.71
CA ARG A 237 21.83 -11.63 -25.49
C ARG A 237 22.82 -12.75 -25.22
N LYS A 238 22.47 -13.65 -24.28
CA LYS A 238 23.29 -14.82 -23.98
C LYS A 238 23.65 -15.59 -25.27
N GLY A 239 24.95 -15.79 -25.48
CA GLY A 239 25.50 -16.44 -26.68
C GLY A 239 25.88 -15.49 -27.82
N TRP A 240 25.67 -14.18 -27.70
CA TRP A 240 26.25 -13.19 -28.61
C TRP A 240 27.63 -12.75 -28.14
N SER A 241 28.54 -12.52 -29.08
CA SER A 241 29.87 -11.98 -28.81
C SER A 241 29.85 -10.46 -28.59
N GLU A 242 28.89 -9.74 -29.17
CA GLU A 242 28.78 -8.29 -29.11
C GLU A 242 27.31 -7.82 -29.00
N PRO A 243 27.05 -6.66 -28.36
CA PRO A 243 25.71 -6.06 -28.32
C PRO A 243 25.23 -5.63 -29.71
N ARG A 244 23.95 -5.85 -30.01
CA ARG A 244 23.33 -5.41 -31.27
C ARG A 244 22.52 -4.13 -31.08
N LYS A 245 22.62 -3.23 -32.07
CA LYS A 245 21.91 -1.95 -32.11
C LYS A 245 20.48 -2.14 -32.63
N TYR A 246 19.50 -1.61 -31.89
CA TYR A 246 18.10 -1.54 -32.28
C TYR A 246 17.65 -0.08 -32.30
N VAL A 247 17.12 0.38 -33.43
CA VAL A 247 16.45 1.68 -33.54
C VAL A 247 14.95 1.41 -33.51
N ILE A 248 14.30 1.85 -32.43
CA ILE A 248 12.90 1.52 -32.15
C ILE A 248 12.09 2.80 -32.20
N THR A 249 11.01 2.79 -32.97
CA THR A 249 10.04 3.89 -32.98
C THR A 249 9.08 3.68 -31.82
N ARG A 250 8.96 4.68 -30.95
CA ARG A 250 8.03 4.66 -29.82
C ARG A 250 6.60 4.66 -30.35
N GLU A 251 5.78 3.77 -29.83
CA GLU A 251 4.35 3.71 -30.14
C GLU A 251 3.54 3.97 -28.88
N ARG A 252 2.24 4.20 -29.06
CA ARG A 252 1.30 4.20 -27.93
C ARG A 252 1.10 2.75 -27.51
N ILE A 253 1.70 2.39 -26.39
CA ILE A 253 1.59 1.07 -25.77
C ILE A 253 0.36 1.06 -24.88
N GLN A 254 -0.55 0.12 -25.14
CA GLN A 254 -1.69 -0.14 -24.29
C GLN A 254 -1.35 -1.31 -23.36
N VAL A 255 -1.52 -1.10 -22.06
CA VAL A 255 -1.45 -2.17 -21.07
C VAL A 255 -2.87 -2.66 -20.85
N HIS A 256 -3.11 -3.94 -21.15
CA HIS A 256 -4.41 -4.55 -20.87
C HIS A 256 -4.52 -4.82 -19.38
N SER A 257 -5.53 -4.22 -18.72
CA SER A 257 -5.80 -4.45 -17.29
C SER A 257 -6.83 -5.56 -17.05
N VAL A 258 -7.25 -6.24 -18.12
CA VAL A 258 -8.26 -7.30 -18.10
C VAL A 258 -7.66 -8.55 -18.73
N GLU A 259 -7.70 -9.66 -18.00
CA GLU A 259 -7.39 -10.99 -18.51
C GLU A 259 -8.63 -11.86 -18.48
N SER A 260 -8.72 -12.84 -19.38
CA SER A 260 -9.85 -13.77 -19.40
C SER A 260 -9.45 -15.18 -19.75
N ARG A 261 -10.08 -16.17 -19.13
CA ARG A 261 -9.85 -17.59 -19.35
C ARG A 261 -11.16 -18.36 -19.34
N LEU A 262 -11.27 -19.43 -20.13
CA LEU A 262 -12.39 -20.36 -20.05
C LEU A 262 -11.97 -21.48 -19.11
N LEU A 263 -12.66 -21.58 -17.97
CA LEU A 263 -12.45 -22.64 -17.00
C LEU A 263 -13.27 -23.88 -17.37
N GLU A 264 -12.93 -25.00 -16.73
CA GLU A 264 -13.66 -26.25 -16.86
C GLU A 264 -15.15 -26.08 -16.52
N GLY A 265 -16.02 -26.83 -17.21
CA GLY A 265 -17.46 -26.79 -16.98
C GLY A 265 -18.17 -25.64 -17.70
N GLY A 266 -17.48 -24.89 -18.56
CA GLY A 266 -18.05 -23.79 -19.33
C GLY A 266 -18.20 -22.50 -18.52
N VAL A 267 -17.34 -22.28 -17.53
CA VAL A 267 -17.35 -21.09 -16.68
C VAL A 267 -16.32 -20.09 -17.19
N GLY A 268 -16.73 -18.85 -17.43
CA GLY A 268 -15.81 -17.77 -17.76
C GLY A 268 -15.07 -17.28 -16.51
N TYR A 269 -13.81 -16.90 -16.66
CA TYR A 269 -13.05 -16.18 -15.66
C TYR A 269 -12.54 -14.88 -16.28
N ILE A 270 -12.79 -13.75 -15.62
CA ILE A 270 -12.24 -12.45 -15.97
C ILE A 270 -11.55 -11.88 -14.74
N GLN A 271 -10.26 -11.58 -14.85
CA GLN A 271 -9.51 -10.83 -13.84
C GLN A 271 -9.43 -9.38 -14.27
N ILE A 272 -9.74 -8.45 -13.36
CA ILE A 272 -9.51 -7.02 -13.56
C ILE A 272 -8.42 -6.59 -12.59
N GLN A 273 -7.25 -6.23 -13.10
CA GLN A 273 -6.09 -5.83 -12.29
C GLN A 273 -6.19 -4.37 -11.82
N ASP A 274 -6.66 -3.48 -12.69
CA ASP A 274 -6.89 -2.05 -12.39
C ASP A 274 -8.03 -1.50 -13.28
N PHE A 275 -8.74 -0.49 -12.79
CA PHE A 275 -9.78 0.23 -13.54
C PHE A 275 -9.19 1.40 -14.33
N GLY A 276 -8.78 1.12 -15.56
CA GLY A 276 -8.35 2.10 -16.54
C GLY A 276 -9.49 2.64 -17.40
N LYS A 277 -9.16 3.59 -18.28
CA LYS A 277 -10.11 4.23 -19.21
C LYS A 277 -10.93 3.24 -20.06
N HIS A 278 -10.32 2.12 -20.45
CA HIS A 278 -10.89 1.14 -21.39
C HIS A 278 -11.42 -0.14 -20.73
N THR A 279 -11.30 -0.28 -19.40
CA THR A 279 -11.65 -1.53 -18.70
C THR A 279 -13.07 -2.01 -18.99
N GLY A 280 -14.07 -1.13 -19.00
CA GLY A 280 -15.45 -1.52 -19.29
C GLY A 280 -15.64 -2.10 -20.70
N SER A 281 -15.00 -1.51 -21.72
CA SER A 281 -15.03 -2.06 -23.08
C SER A 281 -14.23 -3.35 -23.21
N ASP A 282 -13.10 -3.45 -22.51
CA ASP A 282 -12.25 -4.64 -22.52
C ASP A 282 -13.00 -5.82 -21.89
N VAL A 283 -13.66 -5.65 -20.73
CA VAL A 283 -14.50 -6.68 -20.11
C VAL A 283 -15.60 -7.14 -21.09
N LYS A 284 -16.27 -6.21 -21.77
CA LYS A 284 -17.30 -6.55 -22.78
C LYS A 284 -16.72 -7.41 -23.91
N LYS A 285 -15.53 -7.08 -24.42
CA LYS A 285 -14.84 -7.84 -25.47
C LYS A 285 -14.44 -9.23 -24.97
N HIS A 286 -13.80 -9.31 -23.81
CA HIS A 286 -13.39 -10.58 -23.19
C HIS A 286 -14.59 -11.49 -22.91
N LEU A 287 -15.71 -10.94 -22.44
CA LEU A 287 -16.95 -11.69 -22.25
C LEU A 287 -17.51 -12.24 -23.57
N ALA A 288 -17.50 -11.44 -24.64
CA ALA A 288 -17.94 -11.89 -25.97
C ALA A 288 -17.04 -13.03 -26.51
N ASP A 289 -15.73 -12.92 -26.32
CA ASP A 289 -14.76 -13.95 -26.73
C ASP A 289 -14.96 -15.25 -25.93
N LEU A 290 -15.21 -15.16 -24.63
CA LEU A 290 -15.53 -16.33 -23.79
C LEU A 290 -16.83 -17.01 -24.23
N LYS A 291 -17.88 -16.23 -24.50
CA LYS A 291 -19.15 -16.77 -25.03
C LYS A 291 -18.94 -17.48 -26.36
N LYS A 292 -18.16 -16.88 -27.28
CA LYS A 292 -17.85 -17.49 -28.57
C LYS A 292 -17.10 -18.82 -28.42
N LYS A 293 -16.13 -18.90 -27.50
CA LYS A 293 -15.33 -20.12 -27.25
C LYS A 293 -16.16 -21.24 -26.60
N ALA A 294 -17.05 -20.89 -25.67
CA ALA A 294 -17.86 -21.87 -24.94
C ALA A 294 -19.19 -22.22 -25.64
N GLY A 295 -19.61 -21.44 -26.63
CA GLY A 295 -20.98 -21.44 -27.16
C GLY A 295 -21.95 -20.79 -26.17
N ARG A 296 -22.19 -21.45 -25.03
CA ARG A 296 -22.99 -20.93 -23.91
C ARG A 296 -22.22 -21.07 -22.61
N LEU A 297 -21.95 -19.95 -21.95
CA LEU A 297 -21.36 -19.93 -20.61
C LEU A 297 -22.38 -20.39 -19.56
N LYS A 298 -21.92 -21.16 -18.58
CA LYS A 298 -22.72 -21.52 -17.39
C LYS A 298 -22.72 -20.43 -16.32
N GLY A 299 -21.67 -19.62 -16.28
CA GLY A 299 -21.48 -18.55 -15.33
C GLY A 299 -20.17 -17.79 -15.58
N LEU A 300 -19.97 -16.71 -14.85
CA LEU A 300 -18.76 -15.88 -14.92
C LEU A 300 -18.22 -15.57 -13.53
N VAL A 301 -16.92 -15.79 -13.35
CA VAL A 301 -16.15 -15.30 -12.21
C VAL A 301 -15.50 -13.97 -12.60
N ILE A 302 -15.74 -12.92 -11.81
CA ILE A 302 -15.04 -11.63 -11.90
C ILE A 302 -14.09 -11.53 -10.72
N ASP A 303 -12.79 -11.54 -10.97
CA ASP A 303 -11.76 -11.48 -9.93
C ASP A 303 -11.23 -10.05 -9.76
N LEU A 304 -11.51 -9.47 -8.59
CA LEU A 304 -11.09 -8.13 -8.18
C LEU A 304 -10.09 -8.18 -7.01
N ARG A 305 -9.56 -9.36 -6.67
CA ARG A 305 -8.57 -9.50 -5.60
C ARG A 305 -7.32 -8.70 -5.96
N ASN A 306 -6.76 -8.00 -4.97
CA ASN A 306 -5.59 -7.12 -5.10
C ASN A 306 -5.77 -5.94 -6.09
N ASN A 307 -7.00 -5.64 -6.52
CA ASN A 307 -7.29 -4.48 -7.37
C ASN A 307 -7.57 -3.22 -6.54
N SER A 308 -6.58 -2.33 -6.50
CA SER A 308 -6.62 -1.04 -5.78
C SER A 308 -7.66 -0.03 -6.28
N GLY A 309 -8.39 -0.34 -7.34
CA GLY A 309 -9.44 0.49 -7.93
C GLY A 309 -8.99 1.19 -9.20
N GLY A 310 -9.27 2.49 -9.31
CA GLY A 310 -8.99 3.29 -10.50
C GLY A 310 -10.17 4.21 -10.85
N LEU A 311 -10.46 4.38 -12.14
CA LEU A 311 -11.50 5.29 -12.59
C LEU A 311 -12.90 4.78 -12.23
N MET A 312 -13.62 5.55 -11.41
CA MET A 312 -15.02 5.28 -11.06
C MET A 312 -15.91 5.07 -12.30
N LYS A 313 -15.71 5.87 -13.37
CA LYS A 313 -16.45 5.72 -14.63
C LYS A 313 -16.27 4.35 -15.27
N ALA A 314 -15.10 3.72 -15.11
CA ALA A 314 -14.84 2.40 -15.65
C ALA A 314 -15.59 1.32 -14.85
N ALA A 315 -15.60 1.41 -13.51
CA ALA A 315 -16.41 0.51 -12.67
C ALA A 315 -17.91 0.62 -12.97
N ILE A 316 -18.43 1.84 -13.15
CA ILE A 316 -19.82 2.06 -13.54
C ILE A 316 -20.11 1.36 -14.87
N LYS A 317 -19.29 1.58 -15.89
CA LYS A 317 -19.46 0.93 -17.21
C LYS A 317 -19.38 -0.59 -17.12
N THR A 318 -18.52 -1.13 -16.28
CA THR A 318 -18.42 -2.59 -16.08
C THR A 318 -19.67 -3.13 -15.36
N ALA A 319 -20.18 -2.42 -14.35
CA ALA A 319 -21.41 -2.81 -13.64
C ALA A 319 -22.63 -2.78 -14.57
N ASP A 320 -22.70 -1.77 -15.46
CA ASP A 320 -23.73 -1.59 -16.49
C ASP A 320 -23.80 -2.76 -17.49
N LEU A 321 -22.73 -3.56 -17.64
CA LEU A 321 -22.77 -4.77 -18.46
C LEU A 321 -23.65 -5.87 -17.86
N PHE A 322 -23.97 -5.79 -16.57
CA PHE A 322 -24.65 -6.85 -15.82
C PHE A 322 -25.90 -6.38 -15.09
N LEU A 323 -26.12 -5.07 -14.99
CA LEU A 323 -27.27 -4.44 -14.34
C LEU A 323 -28.12 -3.71 -15.38
N ASP A 324 -29.41 -3.99 -15.41
CA ASP A 324 -30.39 -3.37 -16.33
C ASP A 324 -31.07 -2.15 -15.70
N ARG A 325 -31.11 -2.08 -14.37
CA ARG A 325 -31.76 -1.02 -13.59
C ARG A 325 -31.12 -0.83 -12.22
N GLY A 326 -31.54 0.25 -11.55
CA GLY A 326 -31.09 0.60 -10.21
C GLY A 326 -29.92 1.59 -10.19
N VAL A 327 -29.65 2.14 -9.01
CA VAL A 327 -28.49 3.03 -8.78
C VAL A 327 -27.27 2.14 -8.59
N ILE A 328 -26.24 2.31 -9.41
CA ILE A 328 -24.95 1.62 -9.27
C ILE A 328 -24.16 2.24 -8.13
N VAL A 329 -24.09 3.57 -8.11
CA VAL A 329 -23.37 4.36 -7.09
C VAL A 329 -23.99 5.74 -6.99
N ALA A 330 -24.04 6.28 -5.77
CA ALA A 330 -24.35 7.69 -5.52
C ALA A 330 -23.14 8.39 -4.91
N THR A 331 -22.88 9.64 -5.27
CA THR A 331 -21.86 10.47 -4.61
C THR A 331 -22.54 11.59 -3.83
N VAL A 332 -22.14 11.77 -2.57
CA VAL A 332 -22.67 12.80 -1.67
C VAL A 332 -21.56 13.72 -1.20
N SER A 333 -21.84 15.03 -1.20
CA SER A 333 -20.97 16.05 -0.60
C SER A 333 -21.70 16.77 0.54
N TYR A 334 -20.94 17.41 1.42
CA TYR A 334 -21.47 18.05 2.62
C TYR A 334 -21.34 19.58 2.57
N SER A 335 -22.25 20.28 3.26
CA SER A 335 -22.29 21.75 3.35
C SER A 335 -21.21 22.27 4.30
N GLU A 336 -20.80 23.54 4.13
CA GLU A 336 -19.88 24.24 5.04
C GLU A 336 -20.43 24.32 6.48
N ASP A 337 -21.77 24.34 6.64
CA ASP A 337 -22.44 24.34 7.94
C ASP A 337 -22.40 22.96 8.65
N SER A 338 -21.78 21.96 8.03
CA SER A 338 -21.65 20.63 8.61
C SER A 338 -20.73 20.63 9.82
N THR A 339 -21.16 19.97 10.89
CA THR A 339 -20.33 19.68 12.05
C THR A 339 -19.97 18.20 12.08
N GLU A 340 -19.04 17.81 12.97
CA GLU A 340 -18.78 16.39 13.21
C GLU A 340 -20.01 15.64 13.75
N GLU A 341 -20.97 16.34 14.34
CA GLU A 341 -22.22 15.78 14.88
C GLU A 341 -23.37 15.80 13.89
N ASN A 342 -23.39 16.77 12.98
CA ASN A 342 -24.47 16.97 12.03
C ASN A 342 -23.90 17.27 10.63
N LYS A 343 -23.78 16.23 9.80
CA LYS A 343 -23.39 16.37 8.39
C LYS A 343 -24.61 16.76 7.55
N ILE A 344 -24.59 17.97 6.98
CA ILE A 344 -25.68 18.49 6.15
C ILE A 344 -25.33 18.20 4.69
N GLN A 345 -26.14 17.41 3.99
CA GLN A 345 -25.89 17.08 2.58
C GLN A 345 -26.04 18.32 1.68
N LYS A 346 -25.00 18.63 0.89
CA LYS A 346 -25.00 19.73 -0.09
C LYS A 346 -25.49 19.28 -1.45
N ALA A 347 -24.96 18.16 -1.95
CA ALA A 347 -25.32 17.63 -3.25
C ALA A 347 -25.34 16.09 -3.24
N ARG A 348 -26.13 15.51 -4.13
CA ARG A 348 -26.18 14.08 -4.39
C ARG A 348 -26.31 13.81 -5.87
N GLU A 349 -25.37 13.05 -6.43
CA GLU A 349 -25.41 12.61 -7.82
C GLU A 349 -25.52 11.09 -7.88
N GLU A 350 -26.45 10.58 -8.69
CA GLU A 350 -26.59 9.15 -8.91
C GLU A 350 -26.07 8.75 -10.30
N ARG A 351 -25.47 7.56 -10.36
CA ARG A 351 -25.17 6.86 -11.60
C ARG A 351 -26.00 5.58 -11.62
N ARG A 352 -26.88 5.49 -12.61
CA ARG A 352 -27.86 4.41 -12.76
C ARG A 352 -27.49 3.49 -13.90
N ALA A 353 -27.88 2.24 -13.74
CA ALA A 353 -27.75 1.22 -14.78
C ALA A 353 -28.72 1.50 -15.95
N ARG A 354 -28.41 0.94 -17.12
CA ARG A 354 -29.16 1.05 -18.37
C ARG A 354 -29.44 -0.35 -18.93
N GLU A 355 -30.55 -0.49 -19.64
CA GLU A 355 -31.02 -1.78 -20.16
C GLU A 355 -30.24 -2.26 -21.41
N ASP A 356 -29.71 -1.34 -22.21
CA ASP A 356 -29.17 -1.63 -23.54
C ASP A 356 -27.90 -2.51 -23.52
N GLY A 357 -28.02 -3.76 -23.97
CA GLY A 357 -26.89 -4.66 -24.20
C GLY A 357 -26.33 -5.32 -22.93
N THR A 358 -27.15 -5.38 -21.88
CA THR A 358 -26.84 -5.95 -20.57
C THR A 358 -27.02 -7.47 -20.55
N ASP A 359 -26.12 -8.19 -19.88
CA ASP A 359 -26.27 -9.61 -19.59
C ASP A 359 -26.88 -9.81 -18.20
N THR A 360 -28.19 -10.00 -18.14
CA THR A 360 -28.94 -10.19 -16.89
C THR A 360 -29.06 -11.65 -16.47
N ASP A 361 -28.82 -12.59 -17.37
CA ASP A 361 -29.16 -14.01 -17.17
C ASP A 361 -27.97 -14.86 -16.72
N LEU A 362 -26.74 -14.42 -16.98
CA LEU A 362 -25.54 -15.17 -16.63
C LEU A 362 -25.31 -15.13 -15.10
N PRO A 363 -25.21 -16.29 -14.40
CA PRO A 363 -24.81 -16.32 -13.00
C PRO A 363 -23.42 -15.73 -12.77
N LEU A 364 -23.26 -14.89 -11.74
CA LEU A 364 -22.03 -14.14 -11.46
C LEU A 364 -21.51 -14.40 -10.05
N VAL A 365 -20.22 -14.69 -9.94
CA VAL A 365 -19.47 -14.66 -8.67
C VAL A 365 -18.38 -13.60 -8.78
N VAL A 366 -18.29 -12.72 -7.78
CA VAL A 366 -17.23 -11.70 -7.69
C VAL A 366 -16.26 -12.08 -6.57
N LEU A 367 -14.98 -12.24 -6.90
CA LEU A 367 -13.93 -12.50 -5.92
C LEU A 367 -13.32 -11.19 -5.43
N VAL A 368 -13.20 -11.04 -4.11
CA VAL A 368 -12.66 -9.83 -3.46
C VAL A 368 -11.72 -10.18 -2.30
N ASN A 369 -10.81 -9.27 -1.97
CA ASN A 369 -10.01 -9.36 -0.75
C ASN A 369 -9.71 -7.97 -0.17
N SER A 370 -8.88 -7.90 0.87
CA SER A 370 -8.51 -6.62 1.50
C SER A 370 -7.77 -5.65 0.58
N GLY A 371 -7.20 -6.13 -0.54
CA GLY A 371 -6.59 -5.30 -1.58
C GLY A 371 -7.58 -4.75 -2.60
N SER A 372 -8.83 -5.25 -2.61
CA SER A 372 -9.91 -4.69 -3.43
C SER A 372 -10.35 -3.34 -2.85
N ALA A 373 -10.20 -2.25 -3.60
CA ALA A 373 -10.51 -0.90 -3.11
C ALA A 373 -11.23 -0.02 -4.14
N SER A 374 -11.94 1.02 -3.67
CA SER A 374 -12.50 2.09 -4.50
C SER A 374 -13.37 1.58 -5.66
N ALA A 375 -12.96 1.75 -6.92
CA ALA A 375 -13.70 1.29 -8.10
C ALA A 375 -14.08 -0.22 -8.05
N SER A 376 -13.21 -1.07 -7.47
CA SER A 376 -13.50 -2.48 -7.21
C SER A 376 -14.65 -2.67 -6.24
N GLU A 377 -14.71 -1.84 -5.20
CA GLU A 377 -15.76 -1.86 -4.18
C GLU A 377 -17.08 -1.31 -4.71
N ILE A 378 -17.04 -0.32 -5.62
CA ILE A 378 -18.22 0.15 -6.36
C ILE A 378 -18.82 -0.99 -7.18
N LEU A 379 -18.00 -1.69 -7.97
CA LEU A 379 -18.47 -2.82 -8.79
C LEU A 379 -19.04 -3.95 -7.91
N ALA A 380 -18.27 -4.41 -6.92
CA ALA A 380 -18.69 -5.49 -6.03
C ALA A 380 -19.95 -5.11 -5.21
N GLY A 381 -19.98 -3.91 -4.64
CA GLY A 381 -21.10 -3.41 -3.86
C GLY A 381 -22.36 -3.20 -4.69
N ALA A 382 -22.23 -2.69 -5.92
CA ALA A 382 -23.36 -2.52 -6.84
C ALA A 382 -23.98 -3.88 -7.20
N LEU A 383 -23.15 -4.83 -7.66
CA LEU A 383 -23.63 -6.15 -8.06
C LEU A 383 -24.20 -6.94 -6.87
N LYS A 384 -23.62 -6.80 -5.68
CA LYS A 384 -24.13 -7.43 -4.45
C LYS A 384 -25.48 -6.86 -4.03
N ASN A 385 -25.55 -5.55 -3.82
CA ASN A 385 -26.72 -4.93 -3.18
C ASN A 385 -27.93 -4.81 -4.12
N LEU A 386 -27.71 -4.93 -5.44
CA LEU A 386 -28.79 -5.11 -6.43
C LEU A 386 -29.10 -6.59 -6.69
N ASP A 387 -28.63 -7.50 -5.83
CA ASP A 387 -28.90 -8.94 -5.88
C ASP A 387 -28.47 -9.60 -7.21
N ARG A 388 -27.44 -9.09 -7.88
CA ARG A 388 -26.99 -9.52 -9.21
C ARG A 388 -25.82 -10.49 -9.19
N ALA A 389 -24.99 -10.47 -8.15
CA ALA A 389 -23.86 -11.38 -8.02
C ALA A 389 -23.67 -11.86 -6.60
N LEU A 390 -23.04 -13.03 -6.45
CA LEU A 390 -22.58 -13.53 -5.17
C LEU A 390 -21.14 -13.05 -4.94
N VAL A 391 -20.89 -12.31 -3.87
CA VAL A 391 -19.55 -11.82 -3.52
C VAL A 391 -18.87 -12.80 -2.58
N VAL A 392 -17.68 -13.27 -2.95
CA VAL A 392 -16.93 -14.32 -2.24
C VAL A 392 -15.50 -13.84 -1.98
N GLY A 393 -14.96 -14.12 -0.80
CA GLY A 393 -13.56 -13.79 -0.46
C GLY A 393 -13.43 -13.10 0.89
N GLN A 394 -12.59 -12.08 1.00
CA GLN A 394 -12.38 -11.35 2.25
C GLN A 394 -13.03 -9.98 2.23
N GLN A 395 -13.15 -9.34 3.39
CA GLN A 395 -13.64 -7.97 3.48
C GLN A 395 -12.69 -7.02 2.73
N THR A 396 -13.26 -6.11 1.94
CA THR A 396 -12.49 -5.18 1.10
C THR A 396 -11.85 -4.05 1.90
N PHE A 397 -11.08 -3.21 1.20
CA PHE A 397 -10.23 -2.19 1.82
C PHE A 397 -10.99 -1.11 2.61
N GLY A 398 -12.15 -0.67 2.11
CA GLY A 398 -12.99 0.35 2.75
C GLY A 398 -12.73 1.78 2.30
N LYS A 399 -12.30 2.01 1.06
CA LYS A 399 -12.10 3.37 0.55
C LYS A 399 -13.40 3.86 -0.10
N GLY A 400 -14.22 4.57 0.66
CA GLY A 400 -15.53 5.10 0.29
C GLY A 400 -15.54 6.56 -0.19
N THR A 401 -14.39 7.11 -0.62
CA THR A 401 -14.25 8.51 -1.02
C THR A 401 -13.91 8.67 -2.50
N VAL A 402 -14.32 9.81 -3.06
CA VAL A 402 -14.03 10.22 -4.44
C VAL A 402 -13.12 11.44 -4.42
N GLN A 403 -12.04 11.35 -5.19
CA GLN A 403 -11.16 12.48 -5.45
C GLN A 403 -11.43 13.06 -6.84
N ILE A 404 -11.43 14.38 -6.93
CA ILE A 404 -11.27 15.07 -8.22
C ILE A 404 -9.78 15.29 -8.48
N LEU A 405 -9.43 15.24 -9.76
CA LEU A 405 -8.12 15.66 -10.26
C LEU A 405 -8.32 17.02 -10.92
N ASN A 406 -7.68 18.04 -10.38
CA ASN A 406 -7.71 19.40 -10.91
C ASN A 406 -6.30 19.80 -11.37
N ASP A 407 -6.10 19.70 -12.69
CA ASP A 407 -4.87 20.07 -13.40
C ASP A 407 -4.86 21.55 -13.83
N ARG A 408 -5.94 22.30 -13.56
CA ARG A 408 -6.02 23.76 -13.77
C ARG A 408 -5.36 24.51 -12.61
N VAL A 409 -4.12 24.14 -12.34
CA VAL A 409 -3.28 24.73 -11.31
C VAL A 409 -2.72 26.09 -11.78
N PRO A 410 -2.29 26.97 -10.86
CA PRO A 410 -1.60 28.20 -11.24
C PRO A 410 -0.34 27.93 -12.09
N GLU A 411 0.02 28.88 -12.95
CA GLU A 411 1.20 28.76 -13.83
C GLU A 411 2.49 28.50 -13.04
N SER A 412 2.58 29.03 -11.81
CA SER A 412 3.70 28.82 -10.89
C SER A 412 4.02 27.33 -10.64
N VAL A 413 3.02 26.46 -10.70
CA VAL A 413 3.13 25.00 -10.54
C VAL A 413 2.62 24.24 -11.77
N SER A 414 2.75 24.82 -12.96
CA SER A 414 2.28 24.24 -14.22
C SER A 414 2.68 22.77 -14.39
N GLY A 415 1.71 21.94 -14.79
CA GLY A 415 1.86 20.49 -14.92
C GLY A 415 1.57 19.68 -13.65
N ALA A 416 1.43 20.33 -12.48
CA ALA A 416 0.96 19.69 -11.26
C ALA A 416 -0.55 19.39 -11.32
N CYS A 417 -1.05 18.60 -10.37
CA CYS A 417 -2.48 18.32 -10.23
C CYS A 417 -2.89 18.26 -8.78
N LEU A 418 -3.88 19.05 -8.39
CA LEU A 418 -4.52 18.89 -7.09
C LEU A 418 -5.45 17.69 -7.13
N LYS A 419 -5.14 16.68 -6.31
CA LYS A 419 -6.04 15.58 -6.01
C LYS A 419 -6.74 15.90 -4.69
N LEU A 420 -8.04 16.14 -4.73
CA LEU A 420 -8.80 16.57 -3.56
C LEU A 420 -10.02 15.67 -3.34
N THR A 421 -10.24 15.20 -2.11
CA THR A 421 -11.45 14.46 -1.76
C THR A 421 -12.64 15.41 -1.65
N VAL A 422 -13.67 15.18 -2.47
CA VAL A 422 -14.84 16.09 -2.58
C VAL A 422 -16.18 15.44 -2.29
N ALA A 423 -16.22 14.11 -2.29
CA ALA A 423 -17.45 13.37 -2.03
C ALA A 423 -17.14 12.03 -1.35
N GLU A 424 -18.12 11.55 -0.57
CA GLU A 424 -18.24 10.14 -0.23
C GLU A 424 -19.08 9.46 -1.30
N TYR A 425 -18.81 8.19 -1.63
CA TYR A 425 -19.71 7.41 -2.46
C TYR A 425 -20.46 6.37 -1.63
N LEU A 426 -21.71 6.17 -1.99
CA LEU A 426 -22.64 5.23 -1.41
C LEU A 426 -22.95 4.15 -2.44
N ILE A 427 -22.84 2.89 -2.01
CA ILE A 427 -23.31 1.74 -2.80
C ILE A 427 -24.84 1.60 -2.63
N PRO A 428 -25.53 0.77 -3.44
CA PRO A 428 -26.99 0.69 -3.43
C PRO A 428 -27.53 0.40 -2.02
N GLY A 429 -28.66 1.02 -1.67
CA GLY A 429 -29.19 1.04 -0.30
C GLY A 429 -28.64 2.19 0.57
N ASP A 430 -28.03 3.20 -0.05
CA ASP A 430 -27.38 4.35 0.60
C ASP A 430 -26.34 3.91 1.65
N ILE A 431 -25.66 2.80 1.37
CA ILE A 431 -24.66 2.23 2.26
C ILE A 431 -23.31 2.88 1.98
N SER A 432 -22.74 3.48 3.01
CA SER A 432 -21.36 3.92 3.00
C SER A 432 -20.42 2.77 3.34
N ILE A 433 -19.36 2.64 2.56
CA ILE A 433 -18.29 1.67 2.80
C ILE A 433 -16.98 2.30 3.30
N GLN A 434 -16.92 3.61 3.46
CA GLN A 434 -15.74 4.28 4.05
C GLN A 434 -15.38 3.65 5.40
N GLU A 435 -14.11 3.27 5.59
CA GLU A 435 -13.52 2.57 6.74
C GLU A 435 -13.97 1.11 6.97
N ILE A 436 -15.03 0.67 6.28
CA ILE A 436 -15.65 -0.65 6.45
C ILE A 436 -15.28 -1.58 5.29
N GLY A 437 -15.54 -1.15 4.06
CA GLY A 437 -15.50 -1.98 2.86
C GLY A 437 -16.79 -2.75 2.61
N VAL A 438 -16.87 -3.38 1.43
CA VAL A 438 -17.87 -4.37 1.06
C VAL A 438 -17.60 -5.67 1.82
N THR A 439 -18.57 -6.08 2.64
CA THR A 439 -18.55 -7.40 3.28
C THR A 439 -18.98 -8.45 2.25
N PRO A 440 -18.22 -9.54 2.03
CA PRO A 440 -18.61 -10.62 1.11
C PRO A 440 -19.85 -11.36 1.63
N ASP A 441 -20.61 -11.99 0.74
CA ASP A 441 -21.71 -12.91 1.11
C ASP A 441 -21.15 -14.21 1.70
N ILE A 442 -20.11 -14.75 1.06
CA ILE A 442 -19.33 -15.88 1.55
C ILE A 442 -17.93 -15.37 1.93
N LYS A 443 -17.70 -15.22 3.22
CA LYS A 443 -16.39 -14.84 3.75
C LYS A 443 -15.47 -16.05 3.77
N LEU A 444 -14.37 -15.98 3.04
CA LEU A 444 -13.29 -16.95 3.08
C LEU A 444 -12.25 -16.54 4.12
N VAL A 445 -11.84 -17.49 4.95
CA VAL A 445 -10.78 -17.30 5.94
C VAL A 445 -9.71 -18.36 5.69
N PRO A 446 -8.53 -17.97 5.17
CA PRO A 446 -7.44 -18.92 4.95
C PRO A 446 -6.92 -19.45 6.28
N MET A 447 -6.58 -20.74 6.29
CA MET A 447 -5.91 -21.44 7.36
C MET A 447 -4.52 -21.82 6.88
N VAL A 448 -3.51 -21.14 7.39
CA VAL A 448 -2.11 -21.46 7.09
C VAL A 448 -1.68 -22.49 8.10
N LEU A 449 -1.66 -23.75 7.66
CA LEU A 449 -1.29 -24.87 8.52
C LEU A 449 0.14 -25.32 8.31
N ASP A 450 0.93 -24.61 7.50
CA ASP A 450 2.31 -24.92 7.19
C ASP A 450 3.27 -23.86 7.75
N GLY A 451 4.47 -24.27 8.17
CA GLY A 451 5.42 -23.41 8.91
C GLY A 451 5.31 -23.48 10.44
N ASP A 452 6.13 -22.66 11.12
CA ASP A 452 6.22 -22.60 12.60
C ASP A 452 5.18 -21.67 13.24
N ASP A 453 4.58 -20.76 12.46
CA ASP A 453 3.53 -19.83 12.88
C ASP A 453 2.19 -20.27 12.27
N LEU A 454 1.55 -21.24 12.92
CA LEU A 454 0.25 -21.74 12.49
C LEU A 454 -0.81 -20.65 12.61
N GLN A 455 -1.74 -20.66 11.65
CA GLN A 455 -2.96 -19.89 11.71
C GLN A 455 -4.13 -20.76 11.28
N ALA A 456 -4.71 -21.48 12.22
CA ALA A 456 -5.81 -22.40 11.99
C ALA A 456 -7.17 -21.79 12.35
N PHE A 457 -7.21 -20.83 13.28
CA PHE A 457 -8.46 -20.44 13.95
C PHE A 457 -8.81 -18.96 13.83
N LEU A 458 -7.82 -18.09 13.88
CA LEU A 458 -7.94 -16.65 13.86
C LEU A 458 -7.85 -16.10 12.44
N GLU A 459 -8.57 -15.01 12.21
CA GLU A 459 -8.45 -14.22 10.99
C GLU A 459 -7.27 -13.24 11.13
N ARG A 460 -6.46 -13.12 10.07
CA ARG A 460 -5.36 -12.15 10.03
C ARG A 460 -5.96 -10.76 9.89
N ASP A 461 -5.39 -9.81 10.64
CA ASP A 461 -5.68 -8.42 10.34
C ASP A 461 -5.02 -8.06 9.02
N HIS A 462 -5.82 -7.48 8.14
CA HIS A 462 -5.33 -6.88 6.93
C HIS A 462 -5.35 -5.37 7.10
N PHE A 463 -4.28 -4.72 6.62
CA PHE A 463 -4.20 -3.27 6.55
C PHE A 463 -5.32 -2.74 5.65
N ARG A 464 -6.16 -1.85 6.19
CA ARG A 464 -7.34 -1.29 5.54
C ARG A 464 -7.41 0.21 5.73
N GLU A 465 -8.41 0.85 5.11
CA GLU A 465 -8.62 2.30 5.18
C GLU A 465 -8.62 2.82 6.63
N LYS A 466 -9.31 2.11 7.54
CA LYS A 466 -9.39 2.46 8.97
C LYS A 466 -8.04 2.48 9.70
N ASP A 467 -7.02 1.83 9.14
CA ASP A 467 -5.69 1.73 9.73
C ASP A 467 -4.77 2.86 9.23
N ILE A 468 -5.20 3.63 8.21
CA ILE A 468 -4.47 4.79 7.73
C ILE A 468 -4.65 5.97 8.69
N PRO A 469 -3.58 6.67 9.09
CA PRO A 469 -3.69 7.92 9.84
C PRO A 469 -4.57 8.95 9.12
N ALA A 470 -5.38 9.68 9.89
CA ALA A 470 -6.27 10.74 9.38
C ALA A 470 -7.34 10.27 8.37
N HIS A 471 -7.61 8.97 8.20
CA HIS A 471 -8.74 8.51 7.38
C HIS A 471 -10.06 9.17 7.79
N LEU A 472 -11.00 9.30 6.84
CA LEU A 472 -12.35 9.75 7.16
C LEU A 472 -13.07 8.63 7.91
N SER A 473 -13.63 8.96 9.08
CA SER A 473 -14.28 8.00 9.97
C SER A 473 -15.76 8.28 10.14
N LYS A 474 -16.56 7.26 10.45
CA LYS A 474 -17.98 7.39 10.80
C LYS A 474 -18.20 7.13 12.28
N LYS A 475 -19.11 7.91 12.88
CA LYS A 475 -19.56 7.69 14.26
C LYS A 475 -20.32 6.37 14.42
N HIS A 476 -21.08 5.97 13.40
CA HIS A 476 -21.86 4.74 13.37
C HIS A 476 -21.64 3.95 12.08
N PRO A 477 -20.52 3.23 11.95
CA PRO A 477 -20.30 2.37 10.80
C PRO A 477 -21.37 1.26 10.80
N GLY A 478 -22.01 1.05 9.64
CA GLY A 478 -22.95 -0.04 9.45
C GLY A 478 -22.27 -1.39 9.72
N ARG A 479 -22.87 -2.24 10.55
CA ARG A 479 -22.36 -3.59 10.82
C ARG A 479 -22.96 -4.58 9.84
N PHE A 480 -22.23 -4.85 8.75
CA PHE A 480 -22.57 -5.90 7.81
C PHE A 480 -21.90 -7.22 8.21
N LYS A 481 -22.65 -8.32 8.18
CA LYS A 481 -22.13 -9.65 8.45
C LYS A 481 -22.21 -10.50 7.18
N PRO A 482 -21.21 -11.37 6.94
CA PRO A 482 -21.32 -12.34 5.86
C PRO A 482 -22.43 -13.34 6.18
N ALA A 483 -23.08 -13.87 5.14
CA ALA A 483 -24.10 -14.89 5.29
C ALA A 483 -23.47 -16.26 5.61
N VAL A 484 -22.29 -16.54 5.05
CA VAL A 484 -21.51 -17.75 5.31
C VAL A 484 -20.06 -17.37 5.61
N VAL A 485 -19.46 -18.02 6.61
CA VAL A 485 -18.01 -17.99 6.84
C VAL A 485 -17.45 -19.37 6.55
N LEU A 486 -16.55 -19.46 5.58
CA LEU A 486 -15.91 -20.70 5.16
C LEU A 486 -14.41 -20.59 5.41
N LYS A 487 -13.89 -21.48 6.26
CA LYS A 487 -12.47 -21.63 6.48
C LYS A 487 -11.90 -22.65 5.49
N TYR A 488 -10.73 -22.36 4.93
CA TYR A 488 -10.08 -23.27 3.98
C TYR A 488 -8.58 -23.35 4.25
N VAL A 489 -7.97 -24.50 3.99
CA VAL A 489 -6.52 -24.66 4.13
C VAL A 489 -5.85 -23.97 2.94
N GLU A 490 -5.02 -22.97 3.23
CA GLU A 490 -4.22 -22.29 2.23
C GLU A 490 -2.86 -22.97 2.14
N GLU A 491 -2.46 -23.32 0.92
CA GLU A 491 -1.12 -23.81 0.66
C GLU A 491 -0.20 -22.58 0.52
N PRO A 492 0.87 -22.47 1.31
CA PRO A 492 1.79 -21.35 1.18
C PRO A 492 2.41 -21.36 -0.22
N GLU A 493 2.49 -20.18 -0.85
CA GLU A 493 3.36 -20.04 -2.01
C GLU A 493 4.81 -20.19 -1.54
N PRO A 494 5.66 -20.91 -2.31
CA PRO A 494 7.07 -21.01 -1.97
C PRO A 494 7.67 -19.61 -2.01
N GLU A 495 8.12 -19.10 -0.85
CA GLU A 495 8.87 -17.85 -0.83
C GLU A 495 10.17 -18.05 -1.62
N PRO A 496 10.56 -17.09 -2.48
CA PRO A 496 11.88 -17.13 -3.11
C PRO A 496 12.93 -17.15 -2.00
N LYS A 497 13.90 -18.06 -2.09
CA LYS A 497 14.96 -18.14 -1.08
C LYS A 497 15.72 -16.82 -1.06
N GLU A 498 16.20 -16.44 0.12
CA GLU A 498 16.98 -15.22 0.30
C GLU A 498 18.20 -15.23 -0.65
N GLY A 499 18.23 -14.30 -1.60
CA GLY A 499 19.27 -14.22 -2.65
C GLY A 499 18.92 -14.87 -3.99
N GLU A 500 17.80 -15.60 -4.11
CA GLU A 500 17.27 -16.06 -5.40
C GLU A 500 16.37 -14.99 -6.02
N GLU A 501 16.74 -14.51 -7.21
CA GLU A 501 15.89 -13.60 -7.97
C GLU A 501 14.66 -14.34 -8.52
N PRO A 502 13.48 -13.69 -8.54
CA PRO A 502 12.27 -14.29 -9.07
C PRO A 502 12.45 -14.69 -10.55
N PRO A 503 11.75 -15.75 -11.00
CA PRO A 503 11.75 -16.13 -12.41
C PRO A 503 11.31 -14.95 -13.29
N LEU A 504 11.94 -14.82 -14.47
CA LEU A 504 11.59 -13.77 -15.45
C LEU A 504 10.23 -14.03 -16.13
N GLU A 505 9.75 -15.27 -16.08
CA GLU A 505 8.44 -15.62 -16.60
C GLU A 505 7.38 -15.40 -15.53
N GLU A 506 6.24 -14.82 -15.94
CA GLU A 506 5.10 -14.73 -15.04
C GLU A 506 4.63 -16.14 -14.66
N PRO A 507 4.28 -16.36 -13.38
CA PRO A 507 3.78 -17.66 -12.95
C PRO A 507 2.55 -18.04 -13.78
N ALA A 508 2.54 -19.29 -14.23
CA ALA A 508 1.37 -19.83 -14.92
C ALA A 508 0.13 -19.68 -14.04
N PHE A 509 -1.01 -19.42 -14.67
CA PHE A 509 -2.29 -19.32 -13.96
C PHE A 509 -2.55 -20.57 -13.12
N LYS A 510 -2.76 -20.35 -11.82
CA LYS A 510 -3.13 -21.38 -10.85
C LYS A 510 -4.59 -21.14 -10.45
N GLU A 511 -5.43 -22.14 -10.66
CA GLU A 511 -6.78 -22.15 -10.09
C GLU A 511 -6.67 -22.39 -8.58
N ASP A 512 -6.59 -21.31 -7.81
CA ASP A 512 -6.57 -21.37 -6.35
C ASP A 512 -7.94 -21.76 -5.77
N PHE A 513 -8.00 -21.95 -4.45
CA PHE A 513 -9.21 -22.36 -3.77
C PHE A 513 -10.39 -21.38 -3.99
N PRO A 514 -10.25 -20.05 -3.83
CA PRO A 514 -11.32 -19.11 -4.14
C PRO A 514 -11.86 -19.23 -5.58
N ILE A 515 -10.99 -19.35 -6.59
CA ILE A 515 -11.42 -19.51 -7.99
C ILE A 515 -12.14 -20.86 -8.17
N ALA A 516 -11.59 -21.94 -7.64
CA ALA A 516 -12.19 -23.27 -7.73
C ALA A 516 -13.57 -23.33 -7.06
N LEU A 517 -13.72 -22.70 -5.88
CA LEU A 517 -15.00 -22.62 -5.18
C LEU A 517 -16.02 -21.83 -6.00
N ALA A 518 -15.65 -20.66 -6.53
CA ALA A 518 -16.52 -19.85 -7.37
C ALA A 518 -16.99 -20.62 -8.61
N ARG A 519 -16.07 -21.33 -9.29
CA ARG A 519 -16.40 -22.21 -10.41
C ARG A 519 -17.37 -23.33 -10.01
N ARG A 520 -17.11 -24.03 -8.91
CA ARG A 520 -17.98 -25.11 -8.41
C ARG A 520 -19.40 -24.60 -8.10
N ILE A 521 -19.53 -23.40 -7.53
CA ILE A 521 -20.82 -22.74 -7.30
C ILE A 521 -21.51 -22.51 -8.64
N LEU A 522 -20.84 -21.85 -9.59
CA LEU A 522 -21.40 -21.49 -10.91
C LEU A 522 -21.80 -22.70 -11.77
N VAL A 523 -21.16 -23.86 -11.60
CA VAL A 523 -21.57 -25.10 -12.27
C VAL A 523 -22.87 -25.68 -11.70
N LYS A 524 -23.18 -25.40 -10.44
CA LYS A 524 -24.35 -25.93 -9.73
C LYS A 524 -25.57 -25.01 -9.83
N VAL A 525 -25.36 -23.70 -9.73
CA VAL A 525 -26.46 -22.72 -9.72
C VAL A 525 -26.96 -22.42 -11.13
N ARG A 526 -28.22 -22.00 -11.25
CA ARG A 526 -28.82 -21.61 -12.54
C ARG A 526 -29.37 -20.19 -12.56
N THR A 527 -29.61 -19.63 -11.39
CA THR A 527 -30.17 -18.28 -11.21
C THR A 527 -29.11 -17.19 -11.34
N PRO A 528 -29.43 -16.03 -11.93
CA PRO A 528 -28.54 -14.87 -11.94
C PRO A 528 -28.58 -14.06 -10.63
N ARG A 529 -29.50 -14.36 -9.70
CA ARG A 529 -29.68 -13.59 -8.47
C ARG A 529 -28.77 -14.06 -7.33
N GLY A 530 -28.04 -13.14 -6.70
CA GLY A 530 -27.03 -13.40 -5.66
C GLY A 530 -27.56 -14.21 -4.47
N SER A 531 -28.67 -13.76 -3.89
CA SER A 531 -29.36 -14.40 -2.77
C SER A 531 -29.81 -15.82 -3.10
N ALA A 532 -30.43 -16.01 -4.27
CA ALA A 532 -30.89 -17.32 -4.72
C ALA A 532 -29.71 -18.26 -5.07
N MET A 533 -28.62 -17.73 -5.63
CA MET A 533 -27.39 -18.50 -5.84
C MET A 533 -26.83 -19.02 -4.52
N LEU A 534 -26.82 -18.19 -3.48
CA LEU A 534 -26.37 -18.60 -2.15
C LEU A 534 -27.23 -19.75 -1.60
N ASP A 535 -28.55 -19.65 -1.73
CA ASP A 535 -29.47 -20.70 -1.29
C ASP A 535 -29.29 -22.01 -2.04
N GLU A 536 -29.14 -21.98 -3.38
CA GLU A 536 -28.82 -23.15 -4.20
C GLU A 536 -27.45 -23.76 -3.84
N ALA A 537 -26.49 -22.94 -3.42
CA ALA A 537 -25.13 -23.38 -3.09
C ALA A 537 -24.96 -23.93 -1.66
N ARG A 538 -25.95 -23.81 -0.76
CA ARG A 538 -25.79 -24.16 0.67
C ARG A 538 -25.21 -25.55 0.91
N HIS A 539 -25.79 -26.58 0.28
CA HIS A 539 -25.32 -27.96 0.45
C HIS A 539 -23.86 -28.14 -0.03
N LEU A 540 -23.49 -27.48 -1.15
CA LEU A 540 -22.12 -27.48 -1.64
C LEU A 540 -21.18 -26.82 -0.62
N LEU A 541 -21.57 -25.69 -0.03
CA LEU A 541 -20.75 -24.98 0.96
C LEU A 541 -20.56 -25.80 2.24
N GLU A 542 -21.58 -26.52 2.68
CA GLU A 542 -21.50 -27.46 3.82
C GLU A 542 -20.58 -28.65 3.51
N GLU A 543 -20.65 -29.20 2.30
CA GLU A 543 -19.75 -30.25 1.83
C GLU A 543 -18.29 -29.74 1.81
N VAL A 544 -18.03 -28.58 1.21
CA VAL A 544 -16.70 -27.98 1.15
C VAL A 544 -16.18 -27.66 2.55
N SER A 545 -17.02 -27.12 3.43
CA SER A 545 -16.63 -26.84 4.82
C SER A 545 -16.20 -28.11 5.55
N ARG A 546 -16.95 -29.22 5.41
CA ARG A 546 -16.56 -30.53 5.97
C ARG A 546 -15.26 -31.05 5.38
N GLN A 547 -15.06 -30.92 4.07
CA GLN A 547 -13.80 -31.30 3.40
C GLN A 547 -12.62 -30.51 3.97
N GLN A 548 -12.74 -29.19 4.10
CA GLN A 548 -11.67 -28.33 4.63
C GLN A 548 -11.39 -28.59 6.11
N GLN A 549 -12.41 -28.90 6.92
CA GLN A 549 -12.23 -29.35 8.30
C GLN A 549 -11.46 -30.67 8.38
N GLN A 550 -11.76 -31.62 7.49
CA GLN A 550 -11.03 -32.89 7.42
C GLN A 550 -9.57 -32.69 6.99
N THR A 551 -9.32 -31.82 6.01
CA THR A 551 -7.95 -31.46 5.61
C THR A 551 -7.19 -30.79 6.75
N MET A 552 -7.82 -29.88 7.49
CA MET A 552 -7.23 -29.29 8.70
C MET A 552 -6.90 -30.36 9.74
N PHE A 553 -7.83 -31.28 10.02
CA PHE A 553 -7.59 -32.40 10.95
C PHE A 553 -6.38 -33.24 10.52
N GLN A 554 -6.27 -33.59 9.24
CA GLN A 554 -5.14 -34.34 8.71
C GLN A 554 -3.81 -33.58 8.86
N LYS A 555 -3.78 -32.28 8.52
CA LYS A 555 -2.60 -31.42 8.64
C LYS A 555 -2.15 -31.21 10.10
N LEU A 556 -3.09 -31.15 11.05
CA LEU A 556 -2.80 -31.10 12.48
C LEU A 556 -2.32 -32.46 13.01
N SER A 557 -2.97 -33.56 12.60
CA SER A 557 -2.56 -34.92 12.98
C SER A 557 -1.15 -35.26 12.48
N ALA A 558 -0.78 -34.81 11.27
CA ALA A 558 0.58 -34.94 10.74
C ALA A 558 1.64 -34.21 11.60
N ARG A 559 1.22 -33.24 12.41
CA ARG A 559 2.04 -32.51 13.40
C ARG A 559 1.95 -33.10 14.81
N GLY A 560 1.38 -34.30 14.96
CA GLY A 560 1.19 -34.95 16.26
C GLY A 560 0.14 -34.28 17.15
N VAL A 561 -0.74 -33.45 16.58
CA VAL A 561 -1.86 -32.82 17.28
C VAL A 561 -3.11 -33.67 17.10
N ASP A 562 -3.60 -34.27 18.18
CA ASP A 562 -4.90 -34.94 18.20
C ASP A 562 -6.01 -33.89 18.31
N TRP A 563 -6.82 -33.73 17.25
CA TRP A 563 -7.89 -32.74 17.17
C TRP A 563 -9.31 -33.32 17.32
N THR A 564 -9.42 -34.48 17.97
CA THR A 564 -10.71 -35.15 18.25
C THR A 564 -11.62 -34.30 19.15
N ALA A 565 -12.91 -34.24 18.79
CA ALA A 565 -13.93 -33.52 19.57
C ALA A 565 -14.28 -34.25 20.87
N SER A 566 -14.74 -33.51 21.88
CA SER A 566 -15.32 -34.10 23.10
C SER A 566 -16.80 -34.41 22.95
N ALA A 567 -17.25 -35.54 23.48
CA ALA A 567 -18.68 -35.86 23.65
C ALA A 567 -19.32 -35.06 24.81
N ALA A 568 -18.54 -34.65 25.80
CA ALA A 568 -18.99 -33.88 26.97
C ALA A 568 -18.37 -32.48 26.95
N LYS A 569 -19.20 -31.45 26.71
CA LYS A 569 -18.75 -30.05 26.58
C LYS A 569 -19.03 -29.20 27.82
N GLU A 570 -19.83 -29.67 28.76
CA GLU A 570 -20.20 -28.91 29.97
C GLU A 570 -19.34 -29.34 31.17
N TRP A 571 -18.11 -28.85 31.22
CA TRP A 571 -17.22 -29.04 32.36
C TRP A 571 -16.07 -28.02 32.38
N ASP A 572 -15.51 -27.83 33.58
CA ASP A 572 -14.46 -26.84 33.86
C ASP A 572 -13.06 -27.46 33.70
N ALA A 573 -12.32 -27.03 32.69
CA ALA A 573 -10.96 -27.50 32.42
C ALA A 573 -9.95 -26.85 33.37
N LYS A 574 -9.33 -27.65 34.25
CA LYS A 574 -8.25 -27.22 35.14
C LYS A 574 -6.90 -27.56 34.52
N ALA A 575 -6.11 -26.53 34.22
CA ALA A 575 -4.76 -26.70 33.73
C ALA A 575 -3.78 -25.72 34.38
N LYS A 576 -2.55 -26.17 34.63
CA LYS A 576 -1.42 -25.31 34.95
C LYS A 576 -0.75 -24.91 33.65
N VAL A 577 -0.52 -23.61 33.46
CA VAL A 577 0.10 -23.06 32.24
C VAL A 577 1.43 -22.41 32.61
N THR A 578 2.45 -22.64 31.80
CA THR A 578 3.74 -21.94 31.90
C THR A 578 4.15 -21.40 30.54
N PHE A 579 4.70 -20.18 30.53
CA PHE A 579 5.27 -19.54 29.35
C PHE A 579 6.79 -19.42 29.50
N ARG A 580 7.52 -19.66 28.41
CA ARG A 580 8.96 -19.42 28.31
C ARG A 580 9.28 -18.71 27.01
N LEU A 581 10.26 -17.83 27.07
CA LEU A 581 10.89 -17.23 25.90
C LEU A 581 12.22 -17.93 25.67
N LEU A 582 12.43 -18.45 24.46
CA LEU A 582 13.63 -19.21 24.11
C LEU A 582 14.37 -18.58 22.92
N ASP A 583 15.67 -18.82 22.81
CA ASP A 583 16.43 -18.62 21.57
C ASP A 583 16.17 -19.76 20.56
N GLU A 584 16.72 -19.66 19.34
CA GLU A 584 16.58 -20.71 18.33
C GLU A 584 17.23 -22.05 18.72
N LYS A 585 18.17 -22.04 19.67
CA LYS A 585 18.82 -23.23 20.22
C LYS A 585 18.00 -23.87 21.35
N GLY A 586 16.92 -23.22 21.79
CA GLY A 586 16.05 -23.68 22.86
C GLY A 586 16.48 -23.27 24.27
N ASN A 587 17.47 -22.38 24.41
CA ASN A 587 17.87 -21.83 25.71
C ASN A 587 16.90 -20.75 26.14
N SER A 588 16.60 -20.68 27.44
CA SER A 588 15.76 -19.61 27.99
C SER A 588 16.44 -18.26 27.84
N ILE A 589 15.69 -17.26 27.38
CA ILE A 589 16.12 -15.87 27.30
C ILE A 589 15.14 -14.99 28.07
N GLU A 590 15.62 -13.88 28.61
CA GLU A 590 14.79 -12.96 29.42
C GLU A 590 14.05 -11.92 28.59
N ARG A 591 14.57 -11.61 27.40
CA ARG A 591 14.10 -10.52 26.53
C ARG A 591 14.27 -10.89 25.06
N LEU A 592 13.45 -10.30 24.21
CA LEU A 592 13.62 -10.28 22.76
C LEU A 592 14.75 -9.31 22.38
N SER A 593 15.46 -9.59 21.29
CA SER A 593 16.41 -8.65 20.68
C SER A 593 15.90 -8.28 19.29
N ALA A 594 15.90 -7.00 18.95
CA ALA A 594 15.69 -6.55 17.57
C ALA A 594 16.72 -7.19 16.62
N ASP A 595 16.29 -7.50 15.40
CA ASP A 595 17.07 -8.29 14.41
C ASP A 595 17.37 -9.73 14.87
N GLY A 596 16.79 -10.15 16.00
CA GLY A 596 16.94 -11.47 16.56
C GLY A 596 15.73 -12.37 16.26
N LYS A 597 15.96 -13.66 16.41
CA LYS A 597 14.94 -14.69 16.33
C LYS A 597 14.67 -15.26 17.72
N ALA A 598 13.42 -15.56 18.02
CA ALA A 598 13.03 -16.12 19.30
C ALA A 598 11.89 -17.14 19.13
N VAL A 599 11.69 -17.93 20.17
CA VAL A 599 10.61 -18.92 20.24
C VAL A 599 9.77 -18.65 21.47
N LEU A 600 8.47 -18.42 21.24
CA LEU A 600 7.46 -18.38 22.27
C LEU A 600 7.04 -19.82 22.57
N GLU A 601 7.33 -20.31 23.78
CA GLU A 601 6.90 -21.64 24.21
C GLU A 601 5.82 -21.54 25.28
N LEU A 602 4.66 -22.14 25.02
CA LEU A 602 3.58 -22.26 25.97
C LEU A 602 3.40 -23.74 26.32
N THR A 603 3.34 -24.06 27.60
CA THR A 603 3.12 -25.44 28.09
C THR A 603 1.87 -25.50 28.94
N VAL A 604 1.01 -26.46 28.65
CA VAL A 604 -0.21 -26.74 29.40
C VAL A 604 -0.08 -28.11 30.04
N SER A 605 -0.27 -28.18 31.35
CA SER A 605 -0.39 -29.42 32.12
C SER A 605 -1.83 -29.60 32.59
N ASN A 606 -2.51 -30.65 32.11
CA ASN A 606 -3.89 -30.93 32.45
C ASN A 606 -3.99 -31.50 33.87
N GLY A 607 -4.51 -30.68 34.81
CA GLY A 607 -4.77 -31.06 36.20
C GLY A 607 -6.20 -31.57 36.44
N SER A 608 -6.97 -31.79 35.37
CA SER A 608 -8.32 -32.33 35.44
C SER A 608 -8.29 -33.86 35.49
N GLN A 609 -9.40 -34.46 35.96
CA GLN A 609 -9.59 -35.92 35.97
C GLN A 609 -9.99 -36.49 34.59
N ARG A 610 -10.11 -35.63 33.57
CA ARG A 610 -10.57 -35.96 32.23
C ARG A 610 -9.69 -35.30 31.17
N PRO A 611 -9.61 -35.85 29.94
CA PRO A 611 -8.87 -35.23 28.86
C PRO A 611 -9.49 -33.88 28.45
N ILE A 612 -8.65 -32.88 28.17
CA ILE A 612 -9.09 -31.63 27.53
C ILE A 612 -8.99 -31.82 26.03
N HIS A 613 -10.08 -31.62 25.29
CA HIS A 613 -10.12 -31.78 23.84
C HIS A 613 -10.05 -30.45 23.10
N ARG A 614 -9.41 -30.46 21.92
CA ARG A 614 -9.24 -29.29 21.03
C ARG A 614 -8.74 -28.05 21.75
N LEU A 615 -7.80 -28.25 22.68
CA LEU A 615 -7.21 -27.15 23.42
C LEU A 615 -6.28 -26.36 22.51
N TRP A 616 -6.49 -25.05 22.45
CA TRP A 616 -5.57 -24.10 21.85
C TRP A 616 -5.57 -22.78 22.62
N ALA A 617 -4.62 -21.91 22.33
CA ALA A 617 -4.57 -20.57 22.89
C ALA A 617 -4.25 -19.51 21.82
N GLU A 618 -4.72 -18.30 22.05
CA GLU A 618 -4.32 -17.10 21.32
C GLU A 618 -3.55 -16.15 22.25
N SER A 619 -2.53 -15.46 21.73
CA SER A 619 -1.94 -14.32 22.43
C SER A 619 -2.70 -13.02 22.11
N LYS A 620 -2.80 -12.13 23.10
CA LYS A 620 -3.33 -10.77 22.96
C LYS A 620 -2.29 -9.76 23.41
N SER A 621 -1.90 -8.85 22.54
CA SER A 621 -0.93 -7.79 22.84
C SER A 621 -1.18 -6.53 22.00
N LYS A 622 -0.72 -5.38 22.49
CA LYS A 622 -0.66 -4.15 21.67
C LYS A 622 0.49 -4.19 20.66
N PHE A 623 1.46 -5.08 20.84
CA PHE A 623 2.55 -5.27 19.89
C PHE A 623 2.16 -6.35 18.89
N SER A 624 1.96 -5.95 17.63
CA SER A 624 1.52 -6.84 16.54
C SER A 624 2.39 -8.08 16.35
N LEU A 625 3.69 -8.01 16.68
CA LEU A 625 4.58 -9.18 16.64
C LEU A 625 4.14 -10.28 17.61
N LEU A 626 3.54 -9.91 18.74
CA LEU A 626 3.13 -10.80 19.82
C LEU A 626 1.61 -11.00 19.89
N ASP A 627 0.84 -10.29 19.07
CA ASP A 627 -0.62 -10.39 19.03
C ASP A 627 -1.06 -11.52 18.09
N LYS A 628 -2.20 -12.16 18.40
CA LYS A 628 -2.86 -13.19 17.57
C LYS A 628 -1.99 -14.40 17.19
N ARG A 629 -1.04 -14.79 18.04
CA ARG A 629 -0.26 -16.03 17.87
C ARG A 629 -1.05 -17.22 18.38
N GLU A 630 -1.12 -18.29 17.59
CA GLU A 630 -1.86 -19.50 17.95
C GLU A 630 -0.95 -20.59 18.53
N PHE A 631 -1.41 -21.20 19.62
CA PHE A 631 -0.75 -22.32 20.28
C PHE A 631 -1.69 -23.52 20.28
N VAL A 632 -1.38 -24.56 19.51
CA VAL A 632 -2.36 -25.62 19.17
C VAL A 632 -2.05 -26.95 19.86
N PHE A 633 -2.57 -27.14 21.07
CA PHE A 633 -2.25 -28.33 21.90
C PHE A 633 -3.02 -29.59 21.51
N GLY A 634 -4.26 -29.44 21.01
CA GLY A 634 -5.15 -30.54 20.71
C GLY A 634 -5.66 -31.24 21.97
N LYS A 635 -5.68 -32.57 21.97
CA LYS A 635 -6.06 -33.39 23.11
C LYS A 635 -4.93 -33.46 24.13
N VAL A 636 -5.23 -33.11 25.38
CA VAL A 636 -4.32 -33.23 26.53
C VAL A 636 -4.93 -34.19 27.54
N GLU A 637 -4.37 -35.39 27.66
CA GLU A 637 -4.82 -36.41 28.60
C GLU A 637 -4.71 -35.94 30.06
N ALA A 638 -5.54 -36.51 30.94
CA ALA A 638 -5.49 -36.22 32.38
C ALA A 638 -4.08 -36.49 32.95
N GLY A 639 -3.54 -35.55 33.71
CA GLY A 639 -2.20 -35.64 34.29
C GLY A 639 -1.04 -35.52 33.29
N ARG A 640 -1.30 -35.28 31.99
CA ARG A 640 -0.26 -35.08 30.97
C ARG A 640 -0.06 -33.60 30.63
N SER A 641 1.09 -33.32 30.03
CA SER A 641 1.46 -31.99 29.56
C SER A 641 1.70 -31.97 28.07
N ARG A 642 1.41 -30.84 27.43
CA ARG A 642 1.73 -30.55 26.03
C ARG A 642 2.35 -29.17 25.95
N SER A 643 3.40 -29.04 25.13
CA SER A 643 4.05 -27.77 24.83
C SER A 643 3.85 -27.43 23.36
N TRP A 644 3.71 -26.14 23.09
CA TRP A 644 3.63 -25.60 21.74
C TRP A 644 4.62 -24.46 21.59
N LYS A 645 5.30 -24.40 20.45
CA LYS A 645 6.33 -23.43 20.14
C LYS A 645 5.91 -22.62 18.92
N VAL A 646 6.04 -21.30 19.01
CA VAL A 646 5.84 -20.36 17.89
C VAL A 646 7.14 -19.60 17.69
N LYS A 647 7.73 -19.70 16.50
CA LYS A 647 8.91 -18.92 16.16
C LYS A 647 8.51 -17.51 15.74
N ILE A 648 9.28 -16.53 16.17
CA ILE A 648 9.08 -15.12 15.80
C ILE A 648 10.42 -14.50 15.39
N ASP A 649 10.38 -13.72 14.31
CA ASP A 649 11.49 -12.91 13.85
C ASP A 649 11.23 -11.46 14.26
N VAL A 650 12.09 -10.91 15.12
CA VAL A 650 11.93 -9.55 15.65
C VAL A 650 12.50 -8.57 14.62
N PRO A 651 11.69 -7.66 14.04
CA PRO A 651 12.18 -6.75 13.01
C PRO A 651 13.36 -5.92 13.52
N ARG A 652 14.38 -5.70 12.68
CA ARG A 652 15.56 -4.88 13.00
C ARG A 652 15.23 -3.49 13.55
N GLY A 653 14.16 -2.88 13.04
CA GLY A 653 13.70 -1.55 13.45
C GLY A 653 12.91 -1.51 14.76
N THR A 654 12.75 -2.66 15.45
CA THR A 654 11.99 -2.73 16.70
C THR A 654 12.67 -1.89 17.79
N LEU A 655 11.89 -1.03 18.44
CA LEU A 655 12.37 -0.18 19.52
C LEU A 655 12.44 -0.95 20.83
N THR A 656 13.28 -0.47 21.76
CA THR A 656 13.22 -0.94 23.14
C THR A 656 11.84 -0.66 23.73
N ARG A 657 11.18 -1.70 24.20
CA ARG A 657 9.79 -1.64 24.64
C ARG A 657 9.44 -2.79 25.59
N ARG A 658 8.34 -2.62 26.31
CA ARG A 658 7.76 -3.60 27.22
C ARG A 658 6.30 -3.75 26.84
N ASP A 659 5.89 -4.97 26.50
CA ASP A 659 4.55 -5.24 26.03
C ASP A 659 3.89 -6.32 26.91
N GLU A 660 2.66 -6.00 27.36
CA GLU A 660 1.80 -6.98 28.03
C GLU A 660 1.30 -8.01 27.01
N VAL A 661 1.34 -9.28 27.41
CA VAL A 661 0.85 -10.39 26.60
C VAL A 661 -0.08 -11.23 27.45
N ARG A 662 -1.31 -11.39 26.96
CA ARG A 662 -2.34 -12.22 27.58
C ARG A 662 -2.65 -13.42 26.70
N PHE A 663 -2.34 -14.63 27.17
CA PHE A 663 -2.70 -15.88 26.50
C PHE A 663 -4.11 -16.30 26.93
N VAL A 664 -5.02 -16.41 25.97
CA VAL A 664 -6.43 -16.81 26.18
C VAL A 664 -6.64 -18.21 25.61
N PHE A 665 -7.17 -19.12 26.42
CA PHE A 665 -7.36 -20.53 26.06
C PHE A 665 -8.77 -20.82 25.57
N HIS A 666 -8.87 -21.79 24.68
CA HIS A 666 -10.10 -22.26 24.06
C HIS A 666 -10.09 -23.80 24.04
N CYS A 667 -11.20 -24.45 24.40
CA CYS A 667 -11.37 -25.91 24.29
C CYS A 667 -12.83 -26.31 24.05
N ASP A 668 -13.06 -27.59 23.72
CA ASP A 668 -14.39 -28.22 23.74
C ASP A 668 -14.84 -28.48 25.20
N CYS A 669 -15.09 -27.41 25.94
CA CYS A 669 -15.34 -27.36 27.38
C CYS A 669 -16.19 -26.11 27.71
N SER A 670 -16.80 -26.03 28.91
CA SER A 670 -17.63 -24.87 29.29
C SER A 670 -16.78 -23.72 29.82
N LYS A 671 -15.71 -24.06 30.54
CA LYS A 671 -14.72 -23.10 31.01
C LYS A 671 -13.32 -23.58 30.62
N PRO A 672 -12.69 -22.90 29.65
CA PRO A 672 -11.28 -23.13 29.33
C PRO A 672 -10.36 -22.79 30.51
N PRO A 673 -9.09 -23.22 30.46
CA PRO A 673 -8.08 -22.79 31.42
C PRO A 673 -8.02 -21.27 31.57
N ASN A 674 -7.70 -20.81 32.78
CA ASN A 674 -7.56 -19.39 33.06
C ASN A 674 -6.51 -18.75 32.13
N PRO A 675 -6.74 -17.51 31.66
CA PRO A 675 -5.75 -16.79 30.89
C PRO A 675 -4.42 -16.63 31.65
N LEU A 676 -3.31 -16.68 30.93
CA LEU A 676 -1.98 -16.38 31.48
C LEU A 676 -1.58 -14.98 31.03
N GLU A 677 -1.27 -14.11 31.97
CA GLU A 677 -0.74 -12.78 31.70
C GLU A 677 0.76 -12.73 32.00
N THR A 678 1.52 -12.14 31.09
CA THR A 678 2.94 -11.95 31.23
C THR A 678 3.37 -10.65 30.56
N THR A 679 4.63 -10.28 30.74
CA THR A 679 5.23 -9.12 30.12
C THR A 679 6.46 -9.57 29.37
N ILE A 680 6.55 -9.18 28.09
CA ILE A 680 7.71 -9.47 27.26
C ILE A 680 8.44 -8.16 27.01
N GLU A 681 9.73 -8.15 27.32
CA GLU A 681 10.62 -7.04 27.01
C GLU A 681 11.29 -7.28 25.67
N THR A 682 11.41 -6.23 24.87
CA THR A 682 12.21 -6.24 23.65
C THR A 682 13.29 -5.18 23.77
N GLU A 683 14.53 -5.57 23.55
CA GLU A 683 15.68 -4.67 23.45
C GLU A 683 15.88 -4.29 21.98
N GLY A 684 15.75 -2.99 21.69
CA GLY A 684 16.06 -2.44 20.38
C GLY A 684 17.57 -2.43 20.14
N LEU A 685 17.99 -2.47 18.88
CA LEU A 685 19.40 -2.32 18.54
C LEU A 685 19.92 -0.96 19.03
N LYS A 686 21.14 -0.98 19.57
CA LYS A 686 21.88 0.26 19.82
C LYS A 686 21.96 1.05 18.52
N ARG A 687 21.81 2.37 18.60
CA ARG A 687 21.76 3.24 17.43
C ARG A 687 23.16 3.75 17.08
N PRO A 688 23.53 3.77 15.79
CA PRO A 688 24.75 4.44 15.38
C PRO A 688 24.64 5.95 15.67
N ARG A 689 25.79 6.57 15.95
CA ARG A 689 25.92 8.03 16.03
C ARG A 689 27.04 8.41 15.09
N PHE A 690 26.70 9.04 13.98
CA PHE A 690 27.71 9.38 12.99
C PHE A 690 28.30 10.75 13.31
N LEU A 691 29.62 10.76 13.49
CA LEU A 691 30.45 11.95 13.35
C LEU A 691 30.86 12.00 11.88
N VAL A 692 30.56 13.12 11.23
CA VAL A 692 30.91 13.34 9.84
C VAL A 692 31.91 14.48 9.80
N GLY A 693 33.09 14.20 9.24
CA GLY A 693 34.08 15.20 8.86
C GLY A 693 34.23 15.19 7.35
N TRP A 694 34.53 16.33 6.76
CA TRP A 694 34.87 16.43 5.36
C TRP A 694 35.96 17.48 5.19
N TRP A 695 36.79 17.31 4.15
CA TRP A 695 37.79 18.29 3.76
C TRP A 695 38.02 18.21 2.25
N LEU A 696 38.54 19.29 1.69
CA LEU A 696 38.95 19.36 0.30
C LEU A 696 40.47 19.30 0.25
N GLU A 697 41.00 18.46 -0.62
CA GLU A 697 42.38 18.50 -1.05
C GLU A 697 42.42 19.21 -2.40
N ASP A 698 42.98 20.42 -2.37
CA ASP A 698 43.27 21.20 -3.55
C ASP A 698 44.56 20.69 -4.19
N SER A 699 44.43 20.03 -5.35
CA SER A 699 45.55 19.56 -6.16
C SER A 699 45.98 20.58 -7.23
N GLY A 700 45.42 21.79 -7.20
CA GLY A 700 45.72 22.94 -8.04
C GLY A 700 46.84 23.81 -7.45
N ASN A 701 46.59 25.11 -7.32
CA ASN A 701 47.61 26.08 -6.92
C ASN A 701 47.89 26.11 -5.39
N GLY A 702 47.07 25.41 -4.58
CA GLY A 702 47.24 25.26 -3.14
C GLY A 702 46.82 26.49 -2.32
N ASP A 703 46.08 27.42 -2.92
CA ASP A 703 45.56 28.62 -2.26
C ASP A 703 44.23 28.36 -1.52
N GLY A 704 43.65 27.17 -1.69
CA GLY A 704 42.40 26.76 -1.07
C GLY A 704 41.15 27.36 -1.70
N LEU A 705 41.29 28.01 -2.87
CA LEU A 705 40.23 28.52 -3.71
C LEU A 705 39.98 27.52 -4.84
N ILE A 706 38.71 27.25 -5.18
CA ILE A 706 38.39 26.33 -6.27
C ILE A 706 38.31 27.14 -7.57
N GLU A 707 39.24 26.96 -8.49
CA GLU A 707 39.28 27.68 -9.77
C GLU A 707 38.87 26.83 -11.00
N PRO A 708 38.35 27.46 -12.07
CA PRO A 708 38.02 26.79 -13.33
C PRO A 708 39.23 26.09 -13.96
N GLY A 709 39.16 24.76 -14.07
CA GLY A 709 40.22 23.94 -14.66
C GLY A 709 41.04 23.15 -13.63
N GLU A 710 40.83 23.38 -12.33
CA GLU A 710 41.47 22.62 -11.26
C GLU A 710 40.76 21.30 -10.97
N SER A 711 41.51 20.34 -10.45
CA SER A 711 40.99 19.08 -9.93
C SER A 711 41.05 19.14 -8.41
N ILE A 712 39.90 18.95 -7.77
CA ILE A 712 39.78 18.87 -6.31
C ILE A 712 39.42 17.45 -5.90
N THR A 713 39.97 17.01 -4.77
CA THR A 713 39.56 15.76 -4.13
C THR A 713 38.77 16.09 -2.87
N MET A 714 37.48 15.78 -2.86
CA MET A 714 36.66 15.90 -1.65
C MET A 714 36.72 14.61 -0.85
N ASN A 715 37.26 14.71 0.36
CA ASN A 715 37.35 13.61 1.29
C ASN A 715 36.19 13.71 2.30
N LEU A 716 35.46 12.60 2.46
CA LEU A 716 34.40 12.46 3.44
C LEU A 716 34.78 11.36 4.44
N ALA A 717 34.97 11.73 5.70
CA ALA A 717 35.15 10.79 6.81
C ALA A 717 33.84 10.65 7.58
N VAL A 718 33.20 9.48 7.47
CA VAL A 718 32.05 9.12 8.31
C VAL A 718 32.52 8.15 9.38
N THR A 719 32.59 8.63 10.61
CA THR A 719 32.94 7.82 11.78
C THR A 719 31.68 7.54 12.59
N ASN A 720 31.32 6.27 12.74
CA ASN A 720 30.28 5.91 13.68
C ASN A 720 30.86 5.90 15.11
N GLY A 721 30.65 6.99 15.85
CA GLY A 721 31.01 7.13 17.27
C GLY A 721 29.91 6.67 18.23
N GLY A 722 28.85 6.01 17.74
CA GLY A 722 27.81 5.42 18.57
C GLY A 722 28.04 3.93 18.78
N ASP A 723 27.48 3.40 19.86
CA ASP A 723 27.58 1.98 20.22
C ASP A 723 26.81 1.03 19.28
N GLY A 724 26.01 1.58 18.36
CA GLY A 724 25.20 0.82 17.42
C GLY A 724 25.86 0.60 16.09
N LYS A 725 25.74 -0.59 15.50
CA LYS A 725 26.24 -0.85 14.14
C LYS A 725 25.44 -0.07 13.10
N ALA A 726 26.15 0.46 12.11
CA ALA A 726 25.56 0.98 10.90
C ALA A 726 25.50 -0.13 9.85
N PHE A 727 24.30 -0.58 9.49
CA PHE A 727 24.13 -1.71 8.57
C PHE A 727 24.28 -1.31 7.10
N LYS A 728 23.69 -0.17 6.75
CA LYS A 728 23.78 0.41 5.41
C LYS A 728 24.01 1.90 5.58
N VAL A 729 25.27 2.31 5.50
CA VAL A 729 25.63 3.72 5.43
C VAL A 729 25.51 4.11 3.97
N LYS A 730 24.50 4.92 3.65
CA LYS A 730 24.45 5.63 2.37
C LYS A 730 24.80 7.08 2.68
N GLY A 731 25.93 7.54 2.15
CA GLY A 731 26.21 8.96 1.99
C GLY A 731 25.73 9.34 0.61
N LEU A 732 24.96 10.42 0.52
CA LEU A 732 24.54 10.97 -0.76
C LEU A 732 25.15 12.36 -0.82
N LEU A 733 26.06 12.57 -1.75
CA LEU A 733 26.65 13.89 -1.99
C LEU A 733 25.78 14.61 -3.00
N LYS A 734 25.04 15.59 -2.52
CA LYS A 734 24.32 16.51 -3.38
C LYS A 734 25.14 17.77 -3.48
N ASN A 735 25.19 18.34 -4.69
CA ASN A 735 25.39 19.78 -4.70
C ASN A 735 24.14 20.43 -4.13
N ASP A 736 24.33 21.64 -3.68
CA ASP A 736 23.29 22.51 -3.16
C ASP A 736 22.08 22.55 -4.14
N ALA A 737 22.30 22.44 -5.47
CA ALA A 737 21.25 22.47 -6.51
C ALA A 737 20.39 21.18 -6.61
N GLY A 738 20.49 20.27 -5.64
CA GLY A 738 19.68 19.06 -5.53
C GLY A 738 19.96 17.98 -6.58
N ARG A 739 20.90 18.19 -7.50
CA ARG A 739 21.34 17.15 -8.45
C ARG A 739 22.36 16.26 -7.75
N ASP A 740 22.10 14.96 -7.82
CA ASP A 740 23.04 13.96 -7.34
C ASP A 740 24.36 14.13 -8.11
N LEU A 741 25.46 14.39 -7.40
CA LEU A 741 26.78 14.41 -8.01
C LEU A 741 27.28 12.98 -8.30
N PHE A 742 26.73 11.97 -7.60
CA PHE A 742 27.05 10.54 -7.70
C PHE A 742 25.87 9.64 -7.34
#